data_AF-A0A943AMR1-F1
#
_entry.id   AF-A0A943AMR1-F1
#
_cell.length_a   1.000
_cell.length_b   1.000
_cell.length_c   1.000
_cell.angle_alpha   90.00
_cell.angle_beta   90.00
_cell.angle_gamma   90.00
#
_symmetry.space_group_name_H-M   'P 1'
#
loop_
_entity.id
_entity.type
_entity.pdbx_description
1 polymer ?
#
loop_
_entity_poly.entity_id
_entity_poly.type
_entity_poly.pdbx_seq_one_letter_code
_entity_poly.pdbx_strand_id
1 'polypeptide(L)'
;MKKYGLWLPVLAALVAGACSTDETREGTLALNATSVSANKRGMTYEGGDVTFEVMSNVYWVINLDEQTDWLTVTPRAAYGNQTVKVTAALNAGARRSATLHFDSLDGVTAQIEVTQGAYDELIRYVRTGAGNSAVAEPVAVGGYAAWEADGVGTTAVGFSGVNAFVSADSPSSGYDGASGGNNVLLDVPAAPEAGGVAVVPSFSVDGVATKGDAYFRLKIGVLAPDGDLQPERFRVLIGNGGDERVPLQYEVTDGTGAWREVQARFRVGEDTPTLDFRIEAPAGGCRIDDFRLYEGNVGEGEEVVFQVGGDDGEEPGHLYFGDDFSWVTDVYGGTDYIGTYPTPLTAETYWNGITVASHGQEAYDALVGSGWKTDDNKLKERVYLRIGYVKMGRGSNAAGCGGGLVTPALDIKKNCASTLKVSFKCCIYVAANGKWDPSTMQVRVIGPGTINDDVSTGKVFVMQTERPVGWEEKTLLVYGATNATQLVFESVEETKANRWFLDDVQIVKAGPDDQPSVELMPLPAPVVTFDRAAATESSVRFTWTGVADAAEYEYSYTCLNCGEVVASRSGRTPDTSVGFSGLEAGTSARLMVRALPAEGDKTYKESPWSEPAEGEVESSGGGLPRLATPSGVTVSANSAYGFEAAWNEVPDATDYTYFVELPNGRTVATGKTWEPHVHVGGLAGKSLGNYPYFNFRVVANHMNYNSSKEEIPQTFLSSESSEAVRADVVPSSSTVYFQDDFSWADPWSGSELLATNTDWINTYCTVDKMIRFDLLKNEGTVSLNGWDYDATDKSVYTRPGYIHLNSSSALGRLISPALTDIAGTDDVKVSFDATYFFQYFSGAADTNRTLTVSIQGAGSIEGAQNGVLSFPLSRGNAWEGFSFTVTGADATTRFVFAPATKSKNRVQFDNFRAESLTR
;
A
#
# COMPACT_ATOMS: atom_id res chain seq x y z
N MET A 1 52.49 9.80 38.79
CA MET A 1 51.30 9.26 39.49
C MET A 1 50.66 10.40 40.26
N LYS A 2 49.34 10.52 40.53
CA LYS A 2 48.02 9.97 40.07
C LYS A 2 46.96 10.81 40.85
N LYS A 3 45.78 11.24 40.39
CA LYS A 3 45.03 11.14 39.11
C LYS A 3 44.23 12.46 38.88
N TYR A 4 44.14 12.90 37.62
CA TYR A 4 43.04 13.57 36.90
C TYR A 4 41.91 14.35 37.60
N GLY A 5 41.77 15.62 37.21
CA GLY A 5 40.51 16.18 36.72
C GLY A 5 40.70 16.61 35.25
N LEU A 6 39.65 16.65 34.43
CA LEU A 6 39.73 17.15 33.05
C LEU A 6 38.48 17.97 32.69
N TRP A 7 38.62 19.28 32.81
CA TRP A 7 37.88 20.23 31.97
C TRP A 7 38.54 20.23 30.59
N LEU A 8 37.76 20.39 29.52
CA LEU A 8 38.30 20.51 28.15
C LEU A 8 37.98 21.91 27.59
N PRO A 9 38.97 22.81 27.48
CA PRO A 9 38.80 24.13 26.91
C PRO A 9 39.09 24.17 25.40
N VAL A 10 38.78 25.32 24.81
CA VAL A 10 39.14 25.76 23.46
C VAL A 10 40.62 25.54 23.16
N LEU A 11 40.94 24.98 21.99
CA LEU A 11 42.30 24.93 21.44
C LEU A 11 42.48 26.03 20.39
N ALA A 12 43.34 27.01 20.68
CA ALA A 12 43.80 27.98 19.71
C ALA A 12 44.91 27.37 18.84
N ALA A 13 44.87 27.62 17.52
CA ALA A 13 45.98 27.35 16.62
C ALA A 13 46.70 28.67 16.28
N LEU A 14 47.97 28.78 16.67
CA LEU A 14 48.83 29.89 16.26
C LEU A 14 49.17 29.80 14.78
N VAL A 15 49.03 30.92 14.06
CA VAL A 15 49.82 31.21 12.86
C VAL A 15 50.66 32.45 13.16
N ALA A 16 51.97 32.28 13.31
CA ALA A 16 52.92 33.39 13.37
C ALA A 16 53.56 33.55 11.99
N GLY A 17 53.32 34.69 11.33
CA GLY A 17 53.85 34.96 10.00
C GLY A 17 53.89 36.47 9.71
N ALA A 18 55.10 37.03 9.81
CA ALA A 18 55.52 38.35 9.33
C ALA A 18 54.69 39.59 9.77
N CYS A 19 55.30 40.45 10.59
CA CYS A 19 54.93 41.86 10.63
C CYS A 19 55.39 42.54 9.34
N SER A 20 54.47 42.81 8.41
CA SER A 20 54.55 44.02 7.58
C SER A 20 53.85 45.17 8.32
N THR A 21 54.41 46.36 8.23
CA THR A 21 53.75 47.59 8.68
C THR A 21 52.75 48.02 7.61
N ASP A 22 51.54 47.49 7.68
CA ASP A 22 50.45 47.87 6.77
C ASP A 22 49.43 48.78 7.48
N GLU A 23 48.82 49.62 6.66
CA GLU A 23 48.04 50.79 7.06
C GLU A 23 46.85 50.42 7.97
N THR A 24 46.53 51.28 8.94
CA THR A 24 45.28 51.20 9.69
C THR A 24 44.12 51.46 8.75
N ARG A 25 43.63 50.39 8.11
CA ARG A 25 42.51 50.42 7.18
C ARG A 25 41.27 50.88 7.94
N GLU A 26 40.82 52.11 7.67
CA GLU A 26 39.66 52.68 8.36
C GLU A 26 38.44 51.75 8.23
N GLY A 27 37.73 51.57 9.34
CA GLY A 27 36.50 50.81 9.37
C GLY A 27 35.43 51.52 8.53
N THR A 28 34.78 50.80 7.64
CA THR A 28 33.69 51.30 6.80
C THR A 28 32.44 50.46 7.00
N LEU A 29 31.31 51.15 7.04
CA LEU A 29 29.98 50.57 7.16
C LEU A 29 29.01 51.49 6.42
N ALA A 30 28.43 51.00 5.34
CA ALA A 30 27.44 51.71 4.53
C ALA A 30 26.32 50.76 4.10
N LEU A 31 25.15 51.32 3.82
CA LEU A 31 23.97 50.59 3.35
C LEU A 31 23.62 51.07 1.94
N ASN A 32 23.10 50.18 1.09
CA ASN A 32 22.66 50.56 -0.26
C ASN A 32 21.37 51.39 -0.29
N ALA A 33 20.64 51.44 0.83
CA ALA A 33 19.38 52.15 0.99
C ALA A 33 19.29 52.83 2.37
N THR A 34 18.57 53.95 2.43
CA THR A 34 18.23 54.64 3.69
C THR A 34 16.89 54.21 4.27
N SER A 35 16.04 53.55 3.47
CA SER A 35 14.79 52.94 3.92
C SER A 35 14.43 51.72 3.06
N VAL A 36 13.74 50.76 3.65
CA VAL A 36 13.03 49.67 2.96
C VAL A 36 11.57 49.64 3.39
N SER A 37 10.70 49.15 2.51
CA SER A 37 9.25 49.14 2.74
C SER A 37 8.64 47.78 2.50
N ALA A 38 7.82 47.35 3.45
CA ALA A 38 6.98 46.17 3.35
C ALA A 38 5.51 46.59 3.16
N ASN A 39 4.75 45.83 2.38
CA ASN A 39 3.29 45.91 2.40
C ASN A 39 2.74 45.34 3.73
N LYS A 40 1.44 45.45 3.98
CA LYS A 40 0.83 44.94 5.23
C LYS A 40 1.10 43.47 5.56
N ARG A 41 1.47 42.64 4.58
CA ARG A 41 1.77 41.20 4.69
C ARG A 41 3.25 40.90 4.95
N GLY A 42 4.11 41.92 4.98
CA GLY A 42 5.54 41.78 5.26
C GLY A 42 6.43 41.47 4.05
N MET A 43 5.86 41.48 2.84
CA MET A 43 6.58 41.33 1.57
C MET A 43 6.87 42.70 0.94
N THR A 44 7.73 42.76 -0.07
CA THR A 44 7.82 43.95 -0.96
C THR A 44 6.51 44.13 -1.76
N TYR A 45 6.35 45.29 -2.40
CA TYR A 45 5.18 45.53 -3.27
C TYR A 45 5.19 44.68 -4.56
N GLU A 46 6.35 44.14 -4.95
CA GLU A 46 6.51 43.10 -5.99
C GLU A 46 6.41 41.66 -5.41
N GLY A 47 6.02 41.51 -4.14
CA GLY A 47 5.76 40.22 -3.50
C GLY A 47 7.00 39.38 -3.18
N GLY A 48 8.18 40.00 -3.18
CA GLY A 48 9.46 39.38 -2.79
C GLY A 48 9.81 39.59 -1.32
N ASP A 49 10.97 39.05 -0.93
CA ASP A 49 11.58 39.32 0.38
C ASP A 49 12.04 40.78 0.49
N VAL A 50 11.85 41.38 1.67
CA VAL A 50 12.36 42.73 1.96
C VAL A 50 13.83 42.61 2.34
N THR A 51 14.73 43.12 1.50
CA THR A 51 16.18 43.04 1.71
C THR A 51 16.89 44.38 1.50
N PHE A 52 18.08 44.49 2.06
CA PHE A 52 19.04 45.55 1.75
C PHE A 52 20.49 45.03 1.88
N GLU A 53 21.43 45.73 1.26
CA GLU A 53 22.84 45.34 1.23
C GLU A 53 23.65 46.15 2.24
N VAL A 54 24.41 45.44 3.08
CA VAL A 54 25.44 46.00 3.96
C VAL A 54 26.79 45.91 3.26
N MET A 55 27.47 47.04 3.12
CA MET A 55 28.82 47.16 2.56
C MET A 55 29.77 47.53 3.69
N SER A 56 30.65 46.62 4.09
CA SER A 56 31.48 46.78 5.27
C SER A 56 32.79 46.01 5.17
N ASN A 57 33.83 46.52 5.84
CA ASN A 57 35.09 45.80 6.08
C ASN A 57 35.28 45.42 7.56
N VAL A 58 34.28 45.63 8.42
CA VAL A 58 34.30 45.38 9.87
C VAL A 58 33.25 44.34 10.30
N TYR A 59 33.26 43.99 11.59
CA TYR A 59 32.17 43.26 12.22
C TYR A 59 31.08 44.24 12.68
N TRP A 60 29.83 43.95 12.37
CA TRP A 60 28.68 44.78 12.70
C TRP A 60 27.55 43.97 13.33
N VAL A 61 26.78 44.64 14.18
CA VAL A 61 25.61 44.11 14.88
C VAL A 61 24.44 45.03 14.60
N ILE A 62 23.30 44.47 14.20
CA ILE A 62 22.04 45.22 14.12
C ILE A 62 21.41 45.24 15.51
N ASN A 63 20.91 46.40 15.92
CA ASN A 63 20.06 46.60 17.09
C ASN A 63 18.61 46.86 16.64
N LEU A 64 17.66 46.48 17.49
CA LEU A 64 16.21 46.66 17.32
C LEU A 64 15.73 47.23 18.66
N ASP A 65 14.87 48.24 18.62
CA ASP A 65 14.26 48.77 19.84
C ASP A 65 13.25 47.76 20.42
N GLU A 66 12.96 47.85 21.71
CA GLU A 66 12.00 46.94 22.39
C GLU A 66 10.57 47.00 21.78
N GLN A 67 10.23 48.08 21.07
CA GLN A 67 8.94 48.25 20.35
C GLN A 67 8.93 47.64 18.93
N THR A 68 9.91 46.80 18.61
CA THR A 68 10.13 46.22 17.26
C THR A 68 9.94 44.70 17.20
N ASP A 69 9.12 44.15 18.09
CA ASP A 69 8.75 42.73 18.18
C ASP A 69 8.15 42.15 16.88
N TRP A 70 7.57 43.01 16.04
CA TRP A 70 7.02 42.69 14.72
C TRP A 70 8.07 42.50 13.61
N LEU A 71 9.37 42.78 13.86
CA LEU A 71 10.46 42.56 12.91
C LEU A 71 11.46 41.51 13.41
N THR A 72 11.92 40.67 12.47
CA THR A 72 13.15 39.90 12.60
C THR A 72 14.10 40.20 11.44
N VAL A 73 15.41 40.09 11.68
CA VAL A 73 16.45 40.36 10.67
C VAL A 73 17.51 39.27 10.66
N THR A 74 17.90 38.82 9.47
CA THR A 74 18.87 37.74 9.26
C THR A 74 19.85 38.10 8.13
N PRO A 75 21.18 38.05 8.36
CA PRO A 75 21.84 37.82 9.64
C PRO A 75 21.68 39.00 10.61
N ARG A 76 21.62 38.72 11.92
CA ARG A 76 21.51 39.73 12.97
C ARG A 76 22.83 40.46 13.26
N ALA A 77 23.94 39.78 13.01
CA ALA A 77 25.31 40.31 13.10
C ALA A 77 26.22 39.50 12.17
N ALA A 78 27.20 40.15 11.54
CA ALA A 78 28.10 39.51 10.59
C ALA A 78 29.42 40.29 10.44
N TYR A 79 30.37 39.70 9.71
CA TYR A 79 31.58 40.37 9.24
C TYR A 79 31.50 40.61 7.74
N GLY A 80 31.95 41.80 7.30
CA GLY A 80 32.05 42.14 5.89
C GLY A 80 30.70 42.44 5.22
N ASN A 81 30.67 42.37 3.88
CA ASN A 81 29.46 42.58 3.11
C ASN A 81 28.45 41.44 3.31
N GLN A 82 27.16 41.75 3.46
CA GLN A 82 26.05 40.79 3.46
C GLN A 82 24.75 41.42 2.95
N THR A 83 23.92 40.61 2.31
CA THR A 83 22.48 40.87 2.19
C THR A 83 21.80 40.63 3.55
N VAL A 84 21.02 41.59 4.03
CA VAL A 84 20.17 41.42 5.22
C VAL A 84 18.72 41.25 4.77
N LYS A 85 18.11 40.12 5.16
CA LYS A 85 16.67 39.89 5.02
C LYS A 85 15.93 40.43 6.24
N VAL A 86 14.93 41.25 5.99
CA VAL A 86 13.94 41.73 6.96
C VAL A 86 12.68 40.88 6.81
N THR A 87 12.15 40.39 7.92
CA THR A 87 10.88 39.64 7.96
C THR A 87 9.95 40.32 8.94
N ALA A 88 8.83 40.84 8.41
CA ALA A 88 7.83 41.56 9.17
C ALA A 88 6.57 40.72 9.37
N ALA A 89 6.05 40.67 10.58
CA ALA A 89 4.75 40.06 10.87
C ALA A 89 3.61 40.83 10.17
N LEU A 90 2.47 40.16 9.93
CA LEU A 90 1.25 40.77 9.40
C LEU A 90 0.88 42.03 10.22
N ASN A 91 0.52 43.13 9.54
CA ASN A 91 0.05 44.34 10.20
C ASN A 91 -1.48 44.40 10.21
N ALA A 92 -2.06 44.31 11.42
CA ALA A 92 -3.49 44.46 11.67
C ALA A 92 -3.88 45.88 12.15
N GLY A 93 -2.95 46.84 12.16
CA GLY A 93 -3.16 48.21 12.64
C GLY A 93 -2.84 49.27 11.59
N ALA A 94 -2.60 50.49 12.06
CA ALA A 94 -2.12 51.60 11.25
C ALA A 94 -0.70 51.33 10.69
N ARG A 95 -0.29 52.11 9.69
CA ARG A 95 1.09 52.10 9.16
C ARG A 95 2.08 52.30 10.30
N ARG A 96 3.11 51.45 10.35
CA ARG A 96 4.17 51.45 11.37
C ARG A 96 5.54 51.56 10.72
N SER A 97 6.53 52.07 11.45
CA SER A 97 7.93 52.01 11.04
C SER A 97 8.84 51.81 12.24
N ALA A 98 10.09 51.43 11.97
CA ALA A 98 11.15 51.26 12.95
C ALA A 98 12.50 51.60 12.34
N THR A 99 13.44 52.10 13.15
CA THR A 99 14.81 52.36 12.72
C THR A 99 15.72 51.23 13.20
N LEU A 100 16.44 50.60 12.29
CA LEU A 100 17.47 49.63 12.62
C LEU A 100 18.79 50.39 12.80
N HIS A 101 19.42 50.23 13.96
CA HIS A 101 20.70 50.85 14.27
C HIS A 101 21.84 49.83 14.17
N PHE A 102 22.92 50.16 13.49
CA PHE A 102 24.09 49.29 13.33
C PHE A 102 25.25 49.81 14.17
N ASP A 103 25.76 48.94 15.05
CA ASP A 103 27.00 49.17 15.79
C ASP A 103 28.14 48.33 15.18
N SER A 104 29.37 48.85 15.23
CA SER A 104 30.59 48.10 14.95
C SER A 104 31.61 48.25 16.07
N LEU A 105 32.52 47.28 16.18
CA LEU A 105 33.60 47.32 17.17
C LEU A 105 34.58 48.48 16.94
N ASP A 106 34.68 48.95 15.69
CA ASP A 106 35.53 50.05 15.26
C ASP A 106 34.85 51.43 15.34
N GLY A 107 33.63 51.50 15.90
CA GLY A 107 32.93 52.74 16.23
C GLY A 107 32.22 53.43 15.07
N VAL A 108 32.20 52.83 13.87
CA VAL A 108 31.36 53.31 12.75
C VAL A 108 29.94 52.74 12.86
N THR A 109 28.96 53.58 12.55
CA THR A 109 27.53 53.29 12.72
C THR A 109 26.73 53.61 11.47
N ALA A 110 25.67 52.85 11.21
CA ALA A 110 24.70 53.12 10.15
C ALA A 110 23.26 52.97 10.68
N GLN A 111 22.29 53.48 9.93
CA GLN A 111 20.87 53.29 10.24
C GLN A 111 20.02 53.18 8.98
N ILE A 112 18.91 52.44 9.06
CA ILE A 112 17.92 52.28 7.99
C ILE A 112 16.51 52.25 8.58
N GLU A 113 15.56 52.93 7.93
CA GLU A 113 14.15 52.84 8.32
C GLU A 113 13.46 51.66 7.61
N VAL A 114 12.75 50.83 8.38
CA VAL A 114 11.83 49.82 7.85
C VAL A 114 10.41 50.34 8.05
N THR A 115 9.67 50.54 6.97
CA THR A 115 8.24 50.89 7.04
C THR A 115 7.35 49.71 6.67
N GLN A 116 6.15 49.62 7.25
CA GLN A 116 5.15 48.63 6.89
C GLN A 116 3.77 49.26 6.65
N GLY A 117 3.14 48.88 5.53
CA GLY A 117 1.78 49.23 5.16
C GLY A 117 0.73 48.96 6.24
N ALA A 118 -0.37 49.71 6.19
CA ALA A 118 -1.50 49.62 7.13
C ALA A 118 -2.46 48.49 6.77
N TYR A 119 -3.31 48.06 7.70
CA TYR A 119 -4.29 46.99 7.48
C TYR A 119 -5.27 47.25 6.32
N ASP A 120 -5.66 48.52 6.13
CA ASP A 120 -6.56 48.99 5.08
C ASP A 120 -5.87 49.22 3.71
N GLU A 121 -4.57 48.95 3.60
CA GLU A 121 -3.84 48.98 2.33
C GLU A 121 -4.31 47.84 1.40
N LEU A 122 -4.88 48.20 0.25
CA LEU A 122 -5.32 47.23 -0.76
C LEU A 122 -4.11 46.55 -1.43
N ILE A 123 -4.00 45.24 -1.28
CA ILE A 123 -3.01 44.41 -1.98
C ILE A 123 -3.44 44.15 -3.43
N ARG A 124 -2.48 44.27 -4.34
CA ARG A 124 -2.62 44.05 -5.78
C ARG A 124 -1.72 42.88 -6.18
N TYR A 125 -2.27 41.87 -6.85
CA TYR A 125 -1.52 40.69 -7.29
C TYR A 125 -1.00 40.89 -8.72
N VAL A 126 -1.84 41.41 -9.61
CA VAL A 126 -1.40 41.88 -10.93
C VAL A 126 -2.27 43.04 -11.38
N ARG A 127 -1.66 44.02 -12.03
CA ARG A 127 -2.32 45.07 -12.81
C ARG A 127 -1.55 45.26 -14.12
N THR A 128 -2.27 45.43 -15.23
CA THR A 128 -1.72 45.95 -16.49
C THR A 128 -2.79 46.70 -17.28
N GLY A 129 -2.43 47.86 -17.84
CA GLY A 129 -3.19 48.61 -18.86
C GLY A 129 -2.53 48.50 -20.25
N ALA A 130 -1.95 47.33 -20.55
CA ALA A 130 -1.21 47.04 -21.79
C ALA A 130 -0.11 48.07 -22.16
N GLY A 131 0.54 48.67 -21.17
CA GLY A 131 1.64 49.63 -21.33
C GLY A 131 1.20 51.06 -21.65
N ASN A 132 1.90 52.05 -21.07
CA ASN A 132 1.58 53.48 -21.20
C ASN A 132 1.92 54.08 -22.57
N SER A 133 2.71 53.40 -23.40
CA SER A 133 3.13 53.89 -24.72
C SER A 133 2.23 53.33 -25.82
N ALA A 134 1.48 54.19 -26.48
CA ALA A 134 0.58 53.82 -27.58
C ALA A 134 1.31 53.07 -28.71
N VAL A 135 0.82 51.88 -29.08
CA VAL A 135 1.30 51.15 -30.25
C VAL A 135 0.90 51.86 -31.54
N ALA A 136 1.78 51.83 -32.55
CA ALA A 136 1.54 52.51 -33.83
C ALA A 136 0.56 51.75 -34.74
N GLU A 137 0.52 50.42 -34.61
CA GLU A 137 -0.36 49.49 -35.33
C GLU A 137 -0.66 48.30 -34.40
N PRO A 138 -1.73 47.50 -34.62
CA PRO A 138 -2.05 46.36 -33.77
C PRO A 138 -0.94 45.30 -33.71
N VAL A 139 -0.55 44.87 -32.50
CA VAL A 139 0.50 43.88 -32.24
C VAL A 139 -0.11 42.61 -31.64
N ALA A 140 0.14 41.43 -32.21
CA ALA A 140 -0.35 40.17 -31.64
C ALA A 140 0.15 39.98 -30.20
N VAL A 141 -0.73 39.55 -29.28
CA VAL A 141 -0.44 39.47 -27.83
C VAL A 141 0.85 38.72 -27.51
N GLY A 142 1.07 37.55 -28.14
CA GLY A 142 2.29 36.74 -27.93
C GLY A 142 3.60 37.36 -28.48
N GLY A 143 3.52 38.48 -29.20
CA GLY A 143 4.66 39.28 -29.65
C GLY A 143 4.81 40.62 -28.92
N TYR A 144 3.91 40.95 -27.98
CA TYR A 144 3.97 42.18 -27.20
C TYR A 144 4.67 41.95 -25.87
N ALA A 145 5.63 42.83 -25.53
CA ALA A 145 6.46 42.69 -24.33
C ALA A 145 6.30 43.85 -23.32
N ALA A 146 5.73 45.01 -23.73
CA ALA A 146 5.67 46.21 -22.92
C ALA A 146 4.42 46.28 -22.02
N TRP A 147 4.08 45.17 -21.36
CA TRP A 147 2.88 45.06 -20.51
C TRP A 147 2.90 45.95 -19.26
N GLU A 148 4.09 46.33 -18.79
CA GLU A 148 4.30 47.17 -17.60
C GLU A 148 3.50 46.68 -16.37
N ALA A 149 3.45 45.35 -16.18
CA ALA A 149 2.63 44.72 -15.16
C ALA A 149 3.23 44.86 -13.75
N ASP A 150 2.42 45.26 -12.77
CA ASP A 150 2.83 45.47 -11.36
C ASP A 150 1.96 44.70 -10.36
N GLY A 151 2.54 44.39 -9.19
CA GLY A 151 1.84 43.76 -8.07
C GLY A 151 2.59 42.57 -7.45
N VAL A 152 2.08 42.07 -6.32
CA VAL A 152 2.77 41.02 -5.55
C VAL A 152 2.82 39.66 -6.24
N GLY A 153 2.03 39.44 -7.29
CA GLY A 153 1.90 38.16 -7.99
C GLY A 153 2.61 38.10 -9.35
N THR A 154 3.29 39.16 -9.79
CA THR A 154 3.75 39.34 -11.18
C THR A 154 5.02 38.59 -11.58
N THR A 155 5.76 38.02 -10.62
CA THR A 155 7.12 37.48 -10.83
C THR A 155 7.23 36.45 -11.97
N ALA A 156 6.16 35.71 -12.26
CA ALA A 156 6.10 34.68 -13.30
C ALA A 156 4.93 34.87 -14.28
N VAL A 157 4.34 36.07 -14.33
CA VAL A 157 3.13 36.31 -15.14
C VAL A 157 3.44 36.30 -16.64
N GLY A 158 2.73 35.44 -17.36
CA GLY A 158 2.71 35.37 -18.82
C GLY A 158 1.44 35.98 -19.41
N PHE A 159 1.57 36.52 -20.63
CA PHE A 159 0.44 37.02 -21.40
C PHE A 159 0.39 36.29 -22.74
N SER A 160 -0.76 35.68 -23.04
CA SER A 160 -0.97 34.88 -24.26
C SER A 160 -2.34 35.17 -24.87
N GLY A 161 -2.56 34.79 -26.13
CA GLY A 161 -3.85 35.03 -26.77
C GLY A 161 -4.03 34.37 -28.12
N VAL A 162 -5.28 34.07 -28.45
CA VAL A 162 -5.74 33.51 -29.72
C VAL A 162 -6.57 34.57 -30.42
N ASN A 163 -6.21 34.95 -31.65
CA ASN A 163 -6.82 36.05 -32.39
C ASN A 163 -6.92 37.37 -31.60
N ALA A 164 -5.89 37.66 -30.79
CA ALA A 164 -5.85 38.79 -29.87
C ALA A 164 -4.67 39.73 -30.14
N PHE A 165 -4.92 41.04 -30.12
CA PHE A 165 -3.98 42.08 -30.53
C PHE A 165 -4.01 43.29 -29.59
N VAL A 166 -2.85 43.76 -29.14
CA VAL A 166 -2.69 45.05 -28.45
C VAL A 166 -2.83 46.19 -29.47
N SER A 167 -3.70 47.16 -29.20
CA SER A 167 -4.07 48.28 -30.08
C SER A 167 -4.32 49.56 -29.26
N ALA A 168 -3.96 50.73 -29.80
CA ALA A 168 -4.23 52.03 -29.19
C ALA A 168 -5.61 52.63 -29.60
N ASP A 169 -6.40 51.91 -30.40
CA ASP A 169 -7.71 52.40 -30.86
C ASP A 169 -8.78 52.29 -29.77
N SER A 170 -9.76 53.19 -29.82
CA SER A 170 -10.87 53.25 -28.86
C SER A 170 -10.45 53.30 -27.38
N PRO A 171 -9.58 54.24 -26.95
CA PRO A 171 -9.07 54.33 -25.58
C PRO A 171 -10.10 54.08 -24.47
N SER A 172 -9.69 53.33 -23.45
CA SER A 172 -10.52 53.04 -22.28
C SER A 172 -10.90 54.32 -21.51
N SER A 173 -12.12 54.34 -20.99
CA SER A 173 -12.65 55.52 -20.30
C SER A 173 -13.90 55.20 -19.48
N GLY A 174 -14.22 56.07 -18.52
CA GLY A 174 -15.52 56.09 -17.85
C GLY A 174 -15.77 55.07 -16.75
N TYR A 175 -14.80 54.20 -16.45
CA TYR A 175 -14.79 53.36 -15.24
C TYR A 175 -13.60 53.73 -14.34
N ASP A 176 -13.64 53.30 -13.08
CA ASP A 176 -12.58 53.59 -12.11
C ASP A 176 -11.27 52.91 -12.51
N GLY A 177 -10.19 53.69 -12.59
CA GLY A 177 -8.87 53.20 -12.99
C GLY A 177 -8.67 52.93 -14.49
N ALA A 178 -9.51 53.46 -15.38
CA ALA A 178 -9.31 53.38 -16.84
C ALA A 178 -8.00 54.07 -17.28
N SER A 179 -7.14 53.37 -18.01
CA SER A 179 -5.82 53.84 -18.45
C SER A 179 -5.87 54.89 -19.57
N GLY A 180 -6.82 54.75 -20.50
CA GLY A 180 -6.85 55.50 -21.77
C GLY A 180 -5.68 55.21 -22.71
N GLY A 181 -4.93 54.14 -22.48
CA GLY A 181 -3.74 53.74 -23.24
C GLY A 181 -4.03 52.71 -24.33
N ASN A 182 -3.16 51.71 -24.42
CA ASN A 182 -3.41 50.52 -25.23
C ASN A 182 -4.54 49.68 -24.61
N ASN A 183 -5.16 48.83 -25.42
CA ASN A 183 -6.09 47.79 -25.00
C ASN A 183 -5.89 46.54 -25.85
N VAL A 184 -6.43 45.40 -25.42
CA VAL A 184 -6.39 44.14 -26.18
C VAL A 184 -7.70 43.97 -26.94
N LEU A 185 -7.63 43.98 -28.27
CA LEU A 185 -8.68 43.58 -29.18
C LEU A 185 -8.73 42.05 -29.30
N LEU A 186 -9.84 41.45 -28.93
CA LEU A 186 -10.21 40.07 -29.27
C LEU A 186 -10.94 40.12 -30.62
N ASP A 187 -10.20 39.99 -31.72
CA ASP A 187 -10.73 40.28 -33.05
C ASP A 187 -11.72 39.20 -33.55
N VAL A 188 -12.56 39.53 -34.52
CA VAL A 188 -13.48 38.58 -35.16
C VAL A 188 -12.65 37.53 -35.90
N PRO A 189 -12.82 36.22 -35.61
CA PRO A 189 -12.03 35.19 -36.26
C PRO A 189 -12.46 35.05 -37.73
N ALA A 190 -11.50 34.71 -38.59
CA ALA A 190 -11.83 34.32 -39.96
C ALA A 190 -12.79 33.13 -39.95
N ALA A 191 -13.75 33.11 -40.88
CA ALA A 191 -14.68 31.99 -41.00
C ALA A 191 -13.88 30.69 -41.23
N PRO A 192 -14.16 29.60 -40.48
CA PRO A 192 -13.41 28.36 -40.63
C PRO A 192 -13.60 27.79 -42.04
N GLU A 193 -12.55 27.16 -42.57
CA GLU A 193 -12.66 26.37 -43.79
C GLU A 193 -13.66 25.22 -43.58
N ALA A 194 -14.22 24.67 -44.67
CA ALA A 194 -15.30 23.68 -44.58
C ALA A 194 -14.85 22.41 -43.84
N GLY A 195 -15.35 22.23 -42.61
CA GLY A 195 -14.97 21.13 -41.71
C GLY A 195 -13.92 21.50 -40.64
N GLY A 196 -13.41 22.73 -40.64
CA GLY A 196 -12.50 23.24 -39.61
C GLY A 196 -13.21 23.59 -38.29
N VAL A 197 -12.47 23.53 -37.19
CA VAL A 197 -12.94 23.96 -35.86
C VAL A 197 -13.03 25.48 -35.81
N ALA A 198 -14.11 26.02 -35.24
CA ALA A 198 -14.25 27.45 -35.04
C ALA A 198 -13.23 27.97 -34.00
N VAL A 199 -12.45 28.97 -34.36
CA VAL A 199 -11.50 29.63 -33.46
C VAL A 199 -12.27 30.54 -32.49
N VAL A 200 -11.99 30.42 -31.18
CA VAL A 200 -12.53 31.32 -30.15
C VAL A 200 -11.46 32.36 -29.80
N PRO A 201 -11.69 33.66 -30.11
CA PRO A 201 -10.80 34.74 -29.69
C PRO A 201 -10.66 34.80 -28.17
N SER A 202 -9.42 34.86 -27.69
CA SER A 202 -9.14 34.88 -26.25
C SER A 202 -7.84 35.58 -25.88
N PHE A 203 -7.79 36.10 -24.67
CA PHE A 203 -6.61 36.64 -23.99
C PHE A 203 -6.43 35.91 -22.66
N SER A 204 -5.21 35.49 -22.34
CA SER A 204 -4.90 34.82 -21.08
C SER A 204 -3.81 35.55 -20.30
N VAL A 205 -3.96 35.54 -18.98
CA VAL A 205 -2.99 36.04 -17.99
C VAL A 205 -2.67 34.85 -17.09
N ASP A 206 -1.52 34.23 -17.31
CA ASP A 206 -1.16 32.94 -16.71
C ASP A 206 -0.07 33.16 -15.63
N GLY A 207 -0.04 32.33 -14.58
CA GLY A 207 1.05 32.34 -13.58
C GLY A 207 0.99 33.42 -12.49
N VAL A 208 -0.18 34.00 -12.20
CA VAL A 208 -0.33 35.03 -11.14
C VAL A 208 -0.21 34.40 -9.76
N ALA A 209 0.84 34.70 -8.99
CA ALA A 209 1.05 34.09 -7.69
C ALA A 209 0.08 34.62 -6.61
N THR A 210 -0.58 33.72 -5.88
CA THR A 210 -1.57 34.06 -4.82
C THR A 210 -0.95 34.51 -3.50
N LYS A 211 0.34 34.21 -3.28
CA LYS A 211 1.07 34.46 -2.03
C LYS A 211 0.37 33.91 -0.76
N GLY A 212 -0.40 32.82 -0.92
CA GLY A 212 -1.12 32.16 0.17
C GLY A 212 -2.47 32.82 0.54
N ASP A 213 -2.96 33.76 -0.28
CA ASP A 213 -4.30 34.31 -0.11
C ASP A 213 -5.38 33.50 -0.81
N ALA A 214 -6.57 33.50 -0.19
CA ALA A 214 -7.74 32.76 -0.68
C ALA A 214 -8.79 33.64 -1.37
N TYR A 215 -8.90 34.94 -1.06
CA TYR A 215 -10.02 35.81 -1.50
C TYR A 215 -9.55 36.86 -2.51
N PHE A 216 -10.24 36.96 -3.65
CA PHE A 216 -9.82 37.79 -4.78
C PHE A 216 -10.96 38.55 -5.44
N ARG A 217 -10.61 39.69 -6.04
CA ARG A 217 -11.45 40.49 -6.94
C ARG A 217 -10.70 40.72 -8.24
N LEU A 218 -11.24 40.21 -9.34
CA LEU A 218 -10.77 40.52 -10.68
C LEU A 218 -11.63 41.64 -11.27
N LYS A 219 -11.00 42.71 -11.75
CA LYS A 219 -11.60 43.82 -12.50
C LYS A 219 -10.99 43.90 -13.90
N ILE A 220 -11.82 44.15 -14.91
CA ILE A 220 -11.41 44.34 -16.30
C ILE A 220 -12.33 45.40 -16.92
N GLY A 221 -11.77 46.38 -17.64
CA GLY A 221 -12.55 47.24 -18.52
C GLY A 221 -12.87 46.51 -19.82
N VAL A 222 -14.12 46.55 -20.28
CA VAL A 222 -14.57 45.86 -21.49
C VAL A 222 -15.41 46.77 -22.38
N LEU A 223 -15.14 46.74 -23.69
CA LEU A 223 -15.93 47.37 -24.74
C LEU A 223 -16.41 46.27 -25.70
N ALA A 224 -17.69 45.90 -25.58
CA ALA A 224 -18.35 44.96 -26.49
C ALA A 224 -19.12 45.69 -27.60
N PRO A 225 -19.16 45.18 -28.85
CA PRO A 225 -19.79 45.86 -29.99
C PRO A 225 -21.24 46.31 -29.75
N ASP A 226 -22.05 45.43 -29.15
CA ASP A 226 -23.47 45.66 -28.86
C ASP A 226 -23.72 45.96 -27.36
N GLY A 227 -22.66 46.09 -26.55
CA GLY A 227 -22.73 46.17 -25.09
C GLY A 227 -23.15 44.87 -24.37
N ASP A 228 -23.41 43.80 -25.10
CA ASP A 228 -23.80 42.49 -24.57
C ASP A 228 -22.60 41.74 -23.98
N LEU A 229 -22.71 41.42 -22.69
CA LEU A 229 -21.73 40.69 -21.88
C LEU A 229 -22.40 39.52 -21.14
N GLN A 230 -23.30 38.79 -21.81
CA GLN A 230 -23.77 37.49 -21.32
C GLN A 230 -22.72 36.37 -21.57
N PRO A 231 -22.75 35.24 -20.81
CA PRO A 231 -21.79 34.14 -20.93
C PRO A 231 -21.64 33.50 -22.32
N GLU A 232 -22.61 33.68 -23.22
CA GLU A 232 -22.54 33.23 -24.61
C GLU A 232 -21.70 34.16 -25.50
N ARG A 233 -21.50 35.42 -25.07
CA ARG A 233 -20.76 36.47 -25.79
C ARG A 233 -19.41 36.79 -25.19
N PHE A 234 -19.30 36.73 -23.87
CA PHE A 234 -18.11 37.07 -23.11
C PHE A 234 -17.96 36.14 -21.91
N ARG A 235 -16.77 35.58 -21.71
CA ARG A 235 -16.49 34.68 -20.59
C ARG A 235 -15.22 35.10 -19.88
N VAL A 236 -15.25 34.99 -18.55
CA VAL A 236 -14.05 35.04 -17.72
C VAL A 236 -13.89 33.64 -17.13
N LEU A 237 -12.79 32.99 -17.46
CA LEU A 237 -12.43 31.65 -16.99
C LEU A 237 -11.22 31.75 -16.07
N ILE A 238 -11.14 30.88 -15.07
CA ILE A 238 -10.02 30.76 -14.13
C ILE A 238 -9.42 29.35 -14.18
N GLY A 239 -8.11 29.25 -14.08
CA GLY A 239 -7.34 28.03 -13.92
C GLY A 239 -6.34 28.15 -12.76
N ASN A 240 -5.66 27.05 -12.44
CA ASN A 240 -4.62 26.99 -11.41
C ASN A 240 -3.27 26.49 -11.94
N GLY A 241 -3.03 26.52 -13.26
CA GLY A 241 -1.88 25.91 -13.94
C GLY A 241 -2.14 24.52 -14.55
N GLY A 242 -3.32 23.91 -14.33
CA GLY A 242 -3.78 22.75 -15.11
C GLY A 242 -4.53 23.16 -16.38
N ASP A 243 -4.98 22.20 -17.19
CA ASP A 243 -5.78 22.49 -18.40
C ASP A 243 -7.22 22.92 -18.09
N GLU A 244 -7.73 22.58 -16.89
CA GLU A 244 -9.09 22.95 -16.50
C GLU A 244 -9.25 24.47 -16.46
N ARG A 245 -10.41 24.94 -16.93
CA ARG A 245 -10.81 26.34 -16.90
C ARG A 245 -12.26 26.43 -16.41
N VAL A 246 -12.43 26.91 -15.18
CA VAL A 246 -13.73 27.07 -14.51
C VAL A 246 -14.30 28.46 -14.87
N PRO A 247 -15.58 28.59 -15.28
CA PRO A 247 -16.17 29.90 -15.53
C PRO A 247 -16.43 30.67 -14.23
N LEU A 248 -15.96 31.92 -14.17
CA LEU A 248 -16.25 32.84 -13.07
C LEU A 248 -17.59 33.57 -13.30
N GLN A 249 -18.38 33.69 -12.24
CA GLN A 249 -19.48 34.65 -12.18
C GLN A 249 -18.92 36.08 -12.07
N TYR A 250 -19.54 37.03 -12.78
CA TYR A 250 -19.15 38.43 -12.76
C TYR A 250 -20.35 39.38 -12.78
N GLU A 251 -20.16 40.55 -12.19
CA GLU A 251 -21.05 41.69 -12.28
C GLU A 251 -20.53 42.67 -13.35
N VAL A 252 -21.46 43.35 -14.03
CA VAL A 252 -21.13 44.41 -14.99
C VAL A 252 -21.58 45.75 -14.39
N THR A 253 -20.65 46.69 -14.28
CA THR A 253 -20.92 48.07 -13.85
C THR A 253 -20.86 49.02 -15.04
N ASP A 254 -21.90 49.84 -15.16
CA ASP A 254 -22.03 50.86 -16.20
C ASP A 254 -21.04 52.01 -16.00
N GLY A 255 -20.07 52.14 -16.92
CA GLY A 255 -19.19 53.30 -17.00
C GLY A 255 -19.84 54.52 -17.66
N THR A 256 -19.23 55.70 -17.52
CA THR A 256 -19.63 56.92 -18.24
C THR A 256 -19.15 56.88 -19.70
N GLY A 257 -19.75 56.00 -20.50
CA GLY A 257 -19.38 55.78 -21.90
C GLY A 257 -19.83 54.41 -22.41
N ALA A 258 -19.22 53.96 -23.51
CA ALA A 258 -19.46 52.63 -24.08
C ALA A 258 -18.68 51.51 -23.35
N TRP A 259 -17.58 51.86 -22.69
CA TRP A 259 -16.81 50.95 -21.84
C TRP A 259 -17.58 50.62 -20.55
N ARG A 260 -17.50 49.35 -20.13
CA ARG A 260 -18.08 48.80 -18.90
C ARG A 260 -16.97 48.22 -18.01
N GLU A 261 -17.17 48.20 -16.70
CA GLU A 261 -16.28 47.43 -15.81
C GLU A 261 -16.91 46.07 -15.51
N VAL A 262 -16.21 45.00 -15.85
CA VAL A 262 -16.52 43.63 -15.43
C VAL A 262 -15.78 43.35 -14.13
N GLN A 263 -16.49 42.85 -13.12
CA GLN A 263 -15.91 42.46 -11.84
C GLN A 263 -16.33 41.05 -11.41
N ALA A 264 -15.37 40.14 -11.27
CA ALA A 264 -15.58 38.84 -10.65
C ALA A 264 -15.08 38.84 -9.19
N ARG A 265 -15.83 38.20 -8.29
CA ARG A 265 -15.49 37.98 -6.88
C ARG A 265 -15.43 36.48 -6.63
N PHE A 266 -14.32 35.98 -6.14
CA PHE A 266 -14.16 34.54 -5.93
C PHE A 266 -13.18 34.23 -4.81
N ARG A 267 -13.22 32.99 -4.34
CA ARG A 267 -12.21 32.40 -3.46
C ARG A 267 -11.68 31.09 -4.02
N VAL A 268 -10.45 30.75 -3.65
CA VAL A 268 -9.79 29.47 -3.97
C VAL A 268 -9.30 28.78 -2.70
N GLY A 269 -9.06 27.47 -2.77
CA GLY A 269 -8.48 26.70 -1.66
C GLY A 269 -7.02 27.09 -1.37
N GLU A 270 -6.57 26.86 -0.14
CA GLU A 270 -5.24 27.26 0.36
C GLU A 270 -4.07 26.67 -0.47
N ASP A 271 -4.27 25.48 -1.05
CA ASP A 271 -3.30 24.79 -1.92
C ASP A 271 -3.21 25.34 -3.36
N THR A 272 -3.67 26.58 -3.59
CA THR A 272 -3.66 27.24 -4.91
C THR A 272 -2.55 28.31 -4.98
N PRO A 273 -1.29 27.98 -5.33
CA PRO A 273 -0.17 28.93 -5.31
C PRO A 273 -0.19 29.94 -6.48
N THR A 274 -0.88 29.61 -7.57
CA THR A 274 -0.92 30.37 -8.83
C THR A 274 -2.31 30.33 -9.44
N LEU A 275 -2.72 31.44 -10.05
CA LEU A 275 -3.96 31.57 -10.81
C LEU A 275 -3.65 31.93 -12.26
N ASP A 276 -4.40 31.30 -13.16
CA ASP A 276 -4.46 31.65 -14.57
C ASP A 276 -5.84 32.20 -14.89
N PHE A 277 -5.93 33.14 -15.82
CA PHE A 277 -7.20 33.68 -16.29
C PHE A 277 -7.26 33.61 -17.80
N ARG A 278 -8.41 33.24 -18.35
CA ARG A 278 -8.69 33.33 -19.78
C ARG A 278 -9.99 34.10 -20.01
N ILE A 279 -9.91 35.14 -20.82
CA ILE A 279 -11.05 35.92 -21.26
C ILE A 279 -11.36 35.51 -22.69
N GLU A 280 -12.58 35.06 -22.94
CA GLU A 280 -13.03 34.61 -24.27
C GLU A 280 -14.14 35.52 -24.79
N ALA A 281 -14.11 35.81 -26.09
CA ALA A 281 -15.20 36.46 -26.81
C ALA A 281 -15.57 35.61 -28.03
N PRO A 282 -16.48 34.62 -27.93
CA PRO A 282 -16.76 33.65 -29.01
C PRO A 282 -17.20 34.25 -30.35
N ALA A 283 -17.74 35.47 -30.37
CA ALA A 283 -18.08 36.21 -31.59
C ALA A 283 -16.98 37.18 -32.06
N GLY A 284 -15.95 37.41 -31.25
CA GLY A 284 -14.94 38.46 -31.44
C GLY A 284 -15.48 39.89 -31.38
N GLY A 285 -14.65 40.84 -31.78
CA GLY A 285 -14.94 42.27 -31.82
C GLY A 285 -14.91 42.98 -30.45
N CYS A 286 -14.63 42.27 -29.36
CA CYS A 286 -14.56 42.85 -28.02
C CYS A 286 -13.16 43.43 -27.76
N ARG A 287 -13.08 44.54 -27.02
CA ARG A 287 -11.82 45.07 -26.48
C ARG A 287 -11.82 44.96 -24.96
N ILE A 288 -10.66 44.65 -24.39
CA ILE A 288 -10.44 44.56 -22.95
C ILE A 288 -9.23 45.41 -22.55
N ASP A 289 -9.29 46.02 -21.37
CA ASP A 289 -8.21 46.83 -20.80
C ASP A 289 -8.21 46.73 -19.27
N ASP A 290 -7.14 47.23 -18.64
CA ASP A 290 -6.99 47.35 -17.20
C ASP A 290 -7.31 46.04 -16.45
N PHE A 291 -6.62 44.96 -16.83
CA PHE A 291 -6.70 43.69 -16.13
C PHE A 291 -6.09 43.84 -14.73
N ARG A 292 -6.91 43.67 -13.69
CA ARG A 292 -6.58 44.03 -12.31
C ARG A 292 -7.06 42.97 -11.33
N LEU A 293 -6.13 42.25 -10.69
CA LEU A 293 -6.43 41.30 -9.61
C LEU A 293 -6.04 41.90 -8.25
N TYR A 294 -7.04 42.03 -7.37
CA TYR A 294 -6.92 42.61 -6.03
C TYR A 294 -7.33 41.61 -4.96
N GLU A 295 -6.97 41.89 -3.70
CA GLU A 295 -7.52 41.15 -2.57
C GLU A 295 -9.03 41.36 -2.44
N GLY A 296 -9.74 40.26 -2.14
CA GLY A 296 -11.14 40.26 -1.76
C GLY A 296 -11.32 40.35 -0.25
N ASN A 297 -12.55 40.62 0.19
CA ASN A 297 -12.88 40.53 1.61
C ASN A 297 -13.10 39.07 2.02
N VAL A 298 -12.79 38.73 3.26
CA VAL A 298 -13.09 37.39 3.82
C VAL A 298 -14.61 37.14 3.77
N GLY A 299 -15.00 36.01 3.19
CA GLY A 299 -16.41 35.63 2.98
C GLY A 299 -17.07 36.23 1.74
N GLU A 300 -16.32 36.90 0.88
CA GLU A 300 -16.81 37.44 -0.41
C GLU A 300 -16.50 36.48 -1.57
N GLY A 301 -17.42 36.39 -2.54
CA GLY A 301 -17.25 35.58 -3.75
C GLY A 301 -17.61 34.11 -3.60
N GLU A 302 -17.82 33.44 -4.73
CA GLU A 302 -18.06 31.99 -4.77
C GLU A 302 -16.74 31.22 -4.71
N GLU A 303 -16.80 29.97 -4.25
CA GLU A 303 -15.64 29.08 -4.20
C GLU A 303 -15.40 28.44 -5.57
N VAL A 304 -14.21 28.65 -6.11
CA VAL A 304 -13.72 27.96 -7.29
C VAL A 304 -13.05 26.67 -6.84
N VAL A 305 -13.71 25.55 -7.14
CA VAL A 305 -13.17 24.20 -6.93
C VAL A 305 -12.69 23.66 -8.27
N PHE A 306 -11.40 23.36 -8.36
CA PHE A 306 -10.81 22.64 -9.49
C PHE A 306 -11.03 21.13 -9.29
N GLN A 307 -11.26 20.38 -10.36
CA GLN A 307 -11.30 18.92 -10.33
C GLN A 307 -9.91 18.39 -9.97
N VAL A 308 -9.83 17.55 -8.94
CA VAL A 308 -8.58 16.90 -8.51
C VAL A 308 -8.76 15.38 -8.49
N GLY A 309 -7.79 14.64 -9.04
CA GLY A 309 -7.75 13.18 -9.02
C GLY A 309 -8.50 12.49 -10.17
N GLY A 310 -8.97 13.23 -11.18
CA GLY A 310 -9.41 12.63 -12.44
C GLY A 310 -8.24 12.03 -13.23
N ASP A 311 -8.50 11.12 -14.16
CA ASP A 311 -7.45 10.57 -15.02
C ASP A 311 -6.78 11.66 -15.88
N ASP A 312 -5.51 11.51 -16.22
CA ASP A 312 -4.76 12.48 -17.04
C ASP A 312 -5.09 12.41 -18.54
N GLY A 313 -5.73 11.33 -19.00
CA GLY A 313 -6.14 11.11 -20.38
C GLY A 313 -5.06 10.47 -21.26
N GLU A 314 -3.92 10.06 -20.68
CA GLU A 314 -2.89 9.32 -21.40
C GLU A 314 -3.26 7.85 -21.59
N GLU A 315 -2.73 7.22 -22.65
CA GLU A 315 -2.99 5.81 -22.94
C GLU A 315 -2.10 4.87 -22.10
N PRO A 316 -2.57 3.65 -21.75
CA PRO A 316 -1.74 2.65 -21.08
C PRO A 316 -0.40 2.40 -21.79
N GLY A 317 0.69 2.43 -21.03
CA GLY A 317 2.06 2.37 -21.55
C GLY A 317 2.70 3.71 -21.89
N HIS A 318 2.00 4.85 -21.76
CA HIS A 318 2.60 6.18 -21.83
C HIS A 318 3.78 6.30 -20.84
N LEU A 319 4.93 6.83 -21.28
CA LEU A 319 6.15 6.96 -20.48
C LEU A 319 6.23 8.33 -19.81
N TYR A 320 5.96 8.41 -18.51
CA TYR A 320 6.11 9.65 -17.73
C TYR A 320 7.57 9.95 -17.37
N PHE A 321 8.38 8.92 -17.20
CA PHE A 321 9.82 9.04 -16.94
C PHE A 321 10.53 7.72 -17.22
N GLY A 322 11.71 7.78 -17.84
CA GLY A 322 12.59 6.61 -17.97
C GLY A 322 14.05 7.02 -18.18
N ASP A 323 14.97 6.21 -17.66
CA ASP A 323 16.42 6.39 -17.82
C ASP A 323 17.13 5.01 -17.78
N ASP A 324 17.91 4.73 -18.82
CA ASP A 324 18.77 3.53 -18.95
C ASP A 324 20.24 3.82 -18.59
N PHE A 325 20.51 5.02 -18.04
CA PHE A 325 21.83 5.52 -17.68
C PHE A 325 22.88 5.41 -18.79
N SER A 326 22.48 5.27 -20.07
CA SER A 326 23.39 5.16 -21.21
C SER A 326 24.22 6.44 -21.42
N TRP A 327 23.74 7.58 -20.92
CA TRP A 327 24.47 8.84 -20.86
C TRP A 327 25.68 8.81 -19.91
N VAL A 328 25.77 7.82 -19.00
CA VAL A 328 26.89 7.65 -18.06
C VAL A 328 28.07 6.95 -18.76
N THR A 329 28.86 7.74 -19.49
CA THR A 329 30.02 7.28 -20.27
C THR A 329 31.33 7.29 -19.47
N ASP A 330 32.44 6.94 -20.13
CA ASP A 330 33.81 6.99 -19.57
C ASP A 330 34.28 8.42 -19.21
N VAL A 331 33.61 9.46 -19.73
CA VAL A 331 33.83 10.87 -19.36
C VAL A 331 33.67 11.11 -17.85
N TYR A 332 32.80 10.35 -17.18
CA TYR A 332 32.63 10.41 -15.73
C TYR A 332 33.73 9.67 -14.95
N GLY A 333 34.67 8.98 -15.60
CA GLY A 333 35.80 8.30 -14.94
C GLY A 333 35.46 7.04 -14.13
N GLY A 334 34.18 6.61 -14.13
CA GLY A 334 33.76 5.33 -13.59
C GLY A 334 34.16 4.16 -14.49
N THR A 335 34.13 2.94 -13.96
CA THR A 335 34.33 1.71 -14.75
C THR A 335 33.17 0.73 -14.56
N ASP A 336 32.86 -0.01 -15.62
CA ASP A 336 31.91 -1.12 -15.57
C ASP A 336 32.42 -2.23 -14.63
N TYR A 337 31.80 -2.33 -13.47
CA TYR A 337 32.00 -3.34 -12.44
C TYR A 337 31.41 -4.70 -12.83
N ILE A 338 30.21 -4.67 -13.41
CA ILE A 338 29.35 -5.83 -13.67
C ILE A 338 29.88 -6.62 -14.86
N GLY A 339 30.13 -5.97 -16.00
CA GLY A 339 30.68 -6.63 -17.19
C GLY A 339 32.14 -7.06 -17.07
N THR A 340 32.85 -6.68 -15.99
CA THR A 340 34.23 -7.12 -15.70
C THR A 340 34.36 -8.11 -14.54
N TYR A 341 33.24 -8.52 -13.92
CA TYR A 341 33.22 -9.57 -12.89
C TYR A 341 33.66 -10.93 -13.48
N PRO A 342 34.44 -11.79 -12.75
CA PRO A 342 34.80 -11.78 -11.33
C PRO A 342 36.06 -10.98 -10.98
N THR A 343 36.64 -10.23 -11.91
CA THR A 343 37.80 -9.34 -11.67
C THR A 343 37.38 -7.88 -11.87
N PRO A 344 36.43 -7.37 -11.06
CA PRO A 344 35.72 -6.13 -11.37
C PRO A 344 36.64 -4.91 -11.31
N LEU A 345 36.48 -4.01 -12.28
CA LEU A 345 37.10 -2.68 -12.25
C LEU A 345 36.36 -1.79 -11.25
N THR A 346 37.08 -1.27 -10.27
CA THR A 346 36.48 -0.63 -9.08
C THR A 346 36.32 0.88 -9.16
N ALA A 347 36.76 1.55 -10.23
CA ALA A 347 36.64 3.01 -10.35
C ALA A 347 35.18 3.44 -10.44
N GLU A 348 34.86 4.55 -9.78
CA GLU A 348 33.51 5.10 -9.65
C GLU A 348 33.60 6.58 -9.29
N THR A 349 32.63 7.37 -9.72
CA THR A 349 32.59 8.81 -9.46
C THR A 349 31.39 9.17 -8.60
N TYR A 350 31.62 9.96 -7.55
CA TYR A 350 30.57 10.38 -6.63
C TYR A 350 29.66 11.40 -7.31
N TRP A 351 28.34 11.16 -7.31
CA TRP A 351 27.32 11.96 -8.00
C TRP A 351 27.45 13.46 -7.68
N ASN A 352 27.43 13.81 -6.40
CA ASN A 352 27.54 15.20 -5.91
C ASN A 352 28.96 15.79 -6.03
N GLY A 353 29.91 15.09 -6.66
CA GLY A 353 31.25 15.59 -7.03
C GLY A 353 31.34 16.12 -8.47
N ILE A 354 30.30 15.95 -9.28
CA ILE A 354 30.26 16.42 -10.66
C ILE A 354 29.92 17.91 -10.72
N THR A 355 30.78 18.65 -11.40
CA THR A 355 30.67 20.09 -11.63
C THR A 355 31.26 20.41 -13.00
N VAL A 356 30.88 21.54 -13.59
CA VAL A 356 31.48 22.06 -14.83
C VAL A 356 33.02 22.09 -14.76
N ALA A 357 33.58 22.41 -13.58
CA ALA A 357 35.02 22.48 -13.36
C ALA A 357 35.71 21.11 -13.27
N SER A 358 34.99 20.03 -12.94
CA SER A 358 35.55 18.68 -12.78
C SER A 358 35.35 17.78 -14.00
N HIS A 359 34.24 17.93 -14.73
CA HIS A 359 33.87 17.04 -15.86
C HIS A 359 33.51 17.78 -17.15
N GLY A 360 33.58 19.12 -17.17
CA GLY A 360 33.18 19.94 -18.31
C GLY A 360 31.68 20.26 -18.34
N GLN A 361 31.30 21.19 -19.22
CA GLN A 361 29.92 21.68 -19.32
C GLN A 361 28.96 20.59 -19.83
N GLU A 362 29.33 19.87 -20.88
CA GLU A 362 28.48 18.85 -21.54
C GLU A 362 28.08 17.71 -20.60
N ALA A 363 29.02 17.17 -19.81
CA ALA A 363 28.72 16.14 -18.81
C ALA A 363 27.91 16.69 -17.62
N TYR A 364 28.13 17.95 -17.23
CA TYR A 364 27.32 18.59 -16.20
C TYR A 364 25.87 18.83 -16.68
N ASP A 365 25.70 19.26 -17.93
CA ASP A 365 24.39 19.50 -18.54
C ASP A 365 23.63 18.19 -18.77
N ALA A 366 24.31 17.09 -19.13
CA ALA A 366 23.71 15.75 -19.19
C ALA A 366 23.22 15.27 -17.81
N LEU A 367 24.03 15.43 -16.76
CA LEU A 367 23.64 15.12 -15.38
C LEU A 367 22.39 15.92 -14.96
N VAL A 368 22.38 17.23 -15.20
CA VAL A 368 21.25 18.11 -14.86
C VAL A 368 20.01 17.79 -15.72
N GLY A 369 20.21 17.50 -17.01
CA GLY A 369 19.17 17.13 -17.97
C GLY A 369 18.48 15.79 -17.67
N SER A 370 19.17 14.87 -16.97
CA SER A 370 18.56 13.61 -16.50
C SER A 370 17.44 13.81 -15.47
N GLY A 371 17.34 14.99 -14.84
CA GLY A 371 16.33 15.31 -13.83
C GLY A 371 16.51 14.65 -12.46
N TRP A 372 17.33 13.59 -12.37
CA TRP A 372 17.63 12.87 -11.13
C TRP A 372 18.30 13.76 -10.06
N LYS A 373 17.95 13.51 -8.80
CA LYS A 373 18.57 14.15 -7.62
C LYS A 373 18.94 13.10 -6.58
N THR A 374 19.97 13.37 -5.77
CA THR A 374 20.21 12.56 -4.57
C THR A 374 19.18 12.88 -3.49
N ASP A 375 18.84 11.88 -2.67
CA ASP A 375 17.92 12.00 -1.54
C ASP A 375 18.34 13.13 -0.58
N ASP A 376 17.35 13.85 -0.01
CA ASP A 376 17.59 14.95 0.91
C ASP A 376 18.09 14.46 2.29
N ASN A 377 17.81 13.20 2.62
CA ASN A 377 18.42 12.48 3.74
C ASN A 377 19.93 12.37 3.56
N LYS A 378 20.66 13.14 4.38
CA LYS A 378 22.14 13.19 4.38
C LYS A 378 22.85 11.88 4.75
N LEU A 379 22.13 10.88 5.25
CA LEU A 379 22.67 9.53 5.42
C LEU A 379 22.61 8.69 4.13
N LYS A 380 21.75 9.07 3.17
CA LYS A 380 21.47 8.36 1.92
C LYS A 380 21.99 9.04 0.64
N GLU A 381 22.63 10.20 0.72
CA GLU A 381 23.19 10.89 -0.47
C GLU A 381 24.38 10.17 -1.17
N ARG A 382 24.69 8.89 -0.86
CA ARG A 382 25.87 8.16 -1.40
C ARG A 382 25.57 7.41 -2.69
N VAL A 383 25.35 8.16 -3.78
CA VAL A 383 25.20 7.61 -5.14
C VAL A 383 26.50 7.80 -5.94
N TYR A 384 26.85 6.81 -6.77
CA TYR A 384 28.06 6.81 -7.58
C TYR A 384 27.78 6.34 -9.01
N LEU A 385 28.45 6.94 -9.98
CA LEU A 385 28.32 6.66 -11.39
C LEU A 385 29.35 5.64 -11.86
N ARG A 386 28.90 4.69 -12.68
CA ARG A 386 29.68 3.67 -13.39
C ARG A 386 29.17 3.61 -14.83
N ILE A 387 29.98 3.05 -15.74
CA ILE A 387 29.64 3.10 -17.17
C ILE A 387 28.31 2.35 -17.40
N GLY A 388 27.29 3.09 -17.84
CA GLY A 388 25.95 2.60 -18.14
C GLY A 388 25.02 2.30 -16.95
N TYR A 389 25.35 2.65 -15.70
CA TYR A 389 24.45 2.45 -14.54
C TYR A 389 24.94 3.16 -13.27
N VAL A 390 24.08 3.26 -12.25
CA VAL A 390 24.44 3.83 -10.95
C VAL A 390 24.69 2.74 -9.90
N LYS A 391 25.64 3.00 -9.00
CA LYS A 391 25.86 2.23 -7.78
C LYS A 391 25.37 3.02 -6.57
N MET A 392 24.46 2.40 -5.85
CA MET A 392 23.85 2.88 -4.62
C MET A 392 24.70 2.49 -3.42
N GLY A 393 24.94 3.44 -2.52
CA GLY A 393 25.58 3.22 -1.23
C GLY A 393 27.12 3.12 -1.24
N ARG A 394 27.69 3.03 -0.04
CA ARG A 394 29.12 2.77 0.22
C ARG A 394 29.30 1.79 1.37
N GLY A 395 30.56 1.45 1.70
CA GLY A 395 30.87 0.69 2.91
C GLY A 395 30.43 1.41 4.19
N SER A 396 30.15 0.65 5.26
CA SER A 396 29.58 1.14 6.52
C SER A 396 30.25 2.41 7.03
N ASN A 397 29.46 3.43 7.34
CA ASN A 397 29.95 4.71 7.83
C ASN A 397 28.89 5.38 8.71
N ALA A 398 29.30 5.84 9.90
CA ALA A 398 28.40 6.52 10.83
C ALA A 398 27.87 7.88 10.29
N ALA A 399 28.58 8.51 9.35
CA ALA A 399 28.14 9.71 8.64
C ALA A 399 27.40 9.38 7.31
N GLY A 400 26.62 8.29 7.31
CA GLY A 400 25.82 7.86 6.17
C GLY A 400 26.54 6.99 5.16
N CYS A 401 25.95 5.86 4.79
CA CYS A 401 26.41 4.99 3.72
C CYS A 401 25.33 4.45 2.78
N GLY A 402 24.05 4.83 2.96
CA GLY A 402 22.99 4.49 2.00
C GLY A 402 23.14 5.29 0.70
N GLY A 403 22.63 4.76 -0.41
CA GLY A 403 22.36 5.52 -1.63
C GLY A 403 20.87 5.73 -1.80
N GLY A 404 20.43 6.92 -2.20
CA GLY A 404 19.05 7.27 -2.51
C GLY A 404 19.03 8.21 -3.70
N LEU A 405 18.28 7.84 -4.74
CA LEU A 405 18.17 8.56 -6.00
C LEU A 405 16.68 8.82 -6.29
N VAL A 406 16.34 10.08 -6.54
CA VAL A 406 14.98 10.62 -6.61
C VAL A 406 14.71 11.07 -8.05
N THR A 407 13.63 10.57 -8.66
CA THR A 407 13.18 10.98 -9.99
C THR A 407 12.87 12.49 -10.00
N PRO A 408 12.81 13.14 -11.18
CA PRO A 408 12.06 14.38 -11.30
C PRO A 408 10.59 14.19 -10.88
N ALA A 409 9.87 15.30 -10.70
CA ALA A 409 8.42 15.26 -10.65
C ALA A 409 7.90 14.70 -11.98
N LEU A 410 6.93 13.78 -11.91
CA LEU A 410 6.42 13.09 -13.10
C LEU A 410 5.55 14.03 -13.94
N ASP A 411 5.63 13.90 -15.26
CA ASP A 411 4.85 14.70 -16.23
C ASP A 411 3.39 14.22 -16.34
N ILE A 412 2.79 13.92 -15.18
CA ILE A 412 1.35 13.68 -15.05
C ILE A 412 0.67 15.05 -15.16
N LYS A 413 -0.48 15.10 -15.84
CA LYS A 413 -1.24 16.34 -16.00
C LYS A 413 -1.62 16.96 -14.65
N LYS A 414 -1.45 18.28 -14.49
CA LYS A 414 -1.74 18.96 -13.23
C LYS A 414 -3.22 18.84 -12.83
N ASN A 415 -3.44 18.61 -11.53
CA ASN A 415 -4.70 18.19 -10.90
C ASN A 415 -5.21 16.79 -11.28
N CYS A 416 -4.66 16.12 -12.29
CA CYS A 416 -4.99 14.73 -12.57
C CYS A 416 -4.20 13.77 -11.68
N ALA A 417 -4.68 12.53 -11.61
CA ALA A 417 -3.97 11.40 -11.05
C ALA A 417 -3.85 10.27 -12.10
N SER A 418 -2.83 9.45 -11.98
CA SER A 418 -2.62 8.28 -12.81
C SER A 418 -2.17 7.09 -11.97
N THR A 419 -2.43 5.88 -12.44
CA THR A 419 -1.84 4.66 -11.88
C THR A 419 -0.64 4.28 -12.71
N LEU A 420 0.50 4.12 -12.06
CA LEU A 420 1.79 3.91 -12.70
C LEU A 420 2.24 2.47 -12.52
N LYS A 421 2.78 1.89 -13.58
CA LYS A 421 3.65 0.71 -13.52
C LYS A 421 5.09 1.20 -13.51
N VAL A 422 5.81 0.85 -12.45
CA VAL A 422 7.22 1.18 -12.27
C VAL A 422 8.00 -0.12 -12.43
N SER A 423 8.91 -0.15 -13.40
CA SER A 423 9.87 -1.24 -13.59
C SER A 423 11.30 -0.71 -13.51
N PHE A 424 12.21 -1.51 -12.97
CA PHE A 424 13.62 -1.17 -12.87
C PHE A 424 14.48 -2.43 -12.79
N LYS A 425 15.74 -2.33 -13.20
CA LYS A 425 16.75 -3.39 -12.99
C LYS A 425 17.59 -3.09 -11.76
N CYS A 426 17.82 -4.11 -10.95
CA CYS A 426 18.75 -4.03 -9.83
C CYS A 426 19.71 -5.22 -9.78
N CYS A 427 20.82 -5.03 -9.06
CA CYS A 427 21.87 -6.04 -8.93
C CYS A 427 22.60 -5.87 -7.58
N ILE A 428 22.89 -6.96 -6.89
CA ILE A 428 23.53 -6.95 -5.58
C ILE A 428 25.04 -6.66 -5.68
N TYR A 429 25.57 -5.84 -4.77
CA TYR A 429 27.02 -5.66 -4.67
C TYR A 429 27.71 -6.87 -4.03
N VAL A 430 28.73 -7.38 -4.72
CA VAL A 430 29.61 -8.45 -4.23
C VAL A 430 31.03 -7.91 -4.12
N ALA A 431 31.58 -7.89 -2.91
CA ALA A 431 32.95 -7.43 -2.66
C ALA A 431 33.99 -8.37 -3.31
N ALA A 432 35.20 -7.87 -3.56
CA ALA A 432 36.30 -8.63 -4.18
C ALA A 432 36.75 -9.88 -3.41
N ASN A 433 36.32 -10.05 -2.14
CA ASN A 433 36.53 -11.26 -1.35
C ASN A 433 35.35 -12.25 -1.42
N GLY A 434 34.41 -12.04 -2.35
CA GLY A 434 33.20 -12.85 -2.52
C GLY A 434 32.08 -12.58 -1.51
N LYS A 435 32.24 -11.64 -0.56
CA LYS A 435 31.20 -11.30 0.42
C LYS A 435 30.12 -10.40 -0.19
N TRP A 436 28.87 -10.76 0.01
CA TRP A 436 27.70 -9.98 -0.43
C TRP A 436 27.32 -8.95 0.65
N ASP A 437 26.84 -7.79 0.22
CA ASP A 437 26.12 -6.85 1.08
C ASP A 437 24.67 -7.36 1.32
N PRO A 438 23.89 -6.74 2.23
CA PRO A 438 22.48 -7.07 2.41
C PRO A 438 21.69 -6.95 1.10
N SER A 439 20.92 -7.99 0.80
CA SER A 439 20.17 -8.15 -0.46
C SER A 439 18.83 -7.42 -0.46
N THR A 440 18.77 -6.18 0.01
CA THR A 440 17.50 -5.42 0.12
C THR A 440 17.65 -3.97 -0.31
N MET A 441 16.69 -3.51 -1.14
CA MET A 441 16.51 -2.11 -1.51
C MET A 441 15.06 -1.71 -1.28
N GLN A 442 14.75 -0.43 -1.34
CA GLN A 442 13.40 0.10 -1.18
C GLN A 442 13.06 1.06 -2.32
N VAL A 443 11.80 1.06 -2.74
CA VAL A 443 11.20 2.16 -3.48
C VAL A 443 10.24 2.90 -2.55
N ARG A 444 10.25 4.24 -2.57
CA ARG A 444 9.38 5.11 -1.77
C ARG A 444 8.77 6.22 -2.62
N VAL A 445 7.53 6.58 -2.34
CA VAL A 445 6.83 7.74 -2.91
C VAL A 445 7.15 9.00 -2.10
N ILE A 446 7.41 10.10 -2.79
CA ILE A 446 7.38 11.47 -2.27
C ILE A 446 6.21 12.18 -2.96
N GLY A 447 5.45 12.97 -2.20
CA GLY A 447 4.21 13.59 -2.69
C GLY A 447 3.03 12.61 -2.67
N PRO A 448 1.97 12.89 -3.44
CA PRO A 448 0.79 12.02 -3.52
C PRO A 448 1.10 10.64 -4.10
N GLY A 449 0.32 9.64 -3.69
CA GLY A 449 0.31 8.29 -4.23
C GLY A 449 0.78 7.20 -3.25
N THR A 450 0.38 5.96 -3.53
CA THR A 450 0.60 4.77 -2.68
C THR A 450 1.00 3.56 -3.52
N ILE A 451 1.72 2.60 -2.93
CA ILE A 451 2.33 1.45 -3.62
C ILE A 451 1.54 0.18 -3.32
N ASN A 452 1.09 -0.52 -4.37
CA ASN A 452 0.52 -1.88 -4.35
C ASN A 452 -0.79 -2.13 -3.54
N ASP A 453 -0.98 -1.54 -2.36
CA ASP A 453 -2.03 -1.88 -1.39
C ASP A 453 -2.94 -0.68 -1.02
N ASP A 454 -2.91 0.38 -1.83
CA ASP A 454 -3.56 1.67 -1.65
C ASP A 454 -3.21 2.48 -0.37
N VAL A 455 -2.34 1.97 0.52
CA VAL A 455 -2.04 2.61 1.84
C VAL A 455 -0.54 2.87 2.05
N SER A 456 0.33 1.98 1.57
CA SER A 456 1.77 2.02 1.80
C SER A 456 2.47 3.05 0.90
N THR A 457 3.34 3.91 1.44
CA THR A 457 4.17 4.83 0.63
C THR A 457 5.57 4.30 0.33
N GLY A 458 5.90 3.09 0.76
CA GLY A 458 7.21 2.47 0.55
C GLY A 458 7.13 0.95 0.49
N LYS A 459 7.93 0.34 -0.40
CA LYS A 459 8.01 -1.11 -0.61
C LYS A 459 9.46 -1.57 -0.64
N VAL A 460 9.78 -2.53 0.22
CA VAL A 460 11.11 -3.18 0.27
C VAL A 460 11.12 -4.35 -0.71
N PHE A 461 12.19 -4.45 -1.50
CA PHE A 461 12.45 -5.55 -2.41
C PHE A 461 13.66 -6.35 -1.93
N VAL A 462 13.53 -7.67 -2.00
CA VAL A 462 14.69 -8.57 -1.88
C VAL A 462 15.32 -8.73 -3.27
N MET A 463 16.61 -8.45 -3.34
CA MET A 463 17.42 -8.65 -4.54
C MET A 463 17.98 -10.07 -4.55
N GLN A 464 17.45 -10.96 -5.40
CA GLN A 464 17.84 -12.37 -5.41
C GLN A 464 18.61 -12.70 -6.67
N THR A 465 19.87 -13.11 -6.51
CA THR A 465 20.65 -13.65 -7.63
C THR A 465 21.28 -14.98 -7.23
N GLU A 466 20.93 -16.07 -7.92
CA GLU A 466 21.58 -17.38 -7.76
C GLU A 466 23.05 -17.35 -8.20
N ARG A 467 23.45 -16.28 -8.89
CA ARG A 467 24.79 -16.03 -9.42
C ARG A 467 25.27 -14.66 -8.93
N PRO A 468 26.55 -14.47 -8.57
CA PRO A 468 27.06 -13.16 -8.24
C PRO A 468 26.85 -12.16 -9.37
N VAL A 469 26.40 -10.95 -9.02
CA VAL A 469 26.38 -9.77 -9.91
C VAL A 469 25.54 -9.96 -11.19
N GLY A 470 24.33 -10.50 -11.04
CA GLY A 470 23.33 -10.58 -12.12
C GLY A 470 22.29 -9.46 -12.04
N TRP A 471 21.87 -8.93 -13.19
CA TRP A 471 20.70 -8.04 -13.27
C TRP A 471 19.40 -8.84 -13.13
N GLU A 472 18.49 -8.32 -12.33
CA GLU A 472 17.11 -8.78 -12.17
C GLU A 472 16.16 -7.60 -12.32
N GLU A 473 14.98 -7.83 -12.90
CA GLU A 473 13.94 -6.82 -13.05
C GLU A 473 12.96 -6.87 -11.87
N LYS A 474 12.52 -5.72 -11.39
CA LYS A 474 11.50 -5.55 -10.35
C LYS A 474 10.37 -4.68 -10.87
N THR A 475 9.16 -4.96 -10.39
CA THR A 475 7.96 -4.20 -10.72
C THR A 475 7.10 -3.87 -9.49
N LEU A 476 6.38 -2.74 -9.57
CA LEU A 476 5.36 -2.32 -8.62
C LEU A 476 4.34 -1.41 -9.31
N LEU A 477 3.19 -1.24 -8.65
CA LEU A 477 2.20 -0.24 -9.02
C LEU A 477 2.24 0.94 -8.05
N VAL A 478 2.09 2.16 -8.57
CA VAL A 478 1.85 3.37 -7.78
C VAL A 478 0.47 3.91 -8.14
N TYR A 479 -0.45 3.88 -7.19
CA TYR A 479 -1.81 4.40 -7.31
C TYR A 479 -1.85 5.87 -6.92
N GLY A 480 -2.76 6.64 -7.52
CA GLY A 480 -3.00 8.04 -7.15
C GLY A 480 -1.80 8.97 -7.32
N ALA A 481 -0.86 8.65 -8.21
CA ALA A 481 0.27 9.51 -8.51
C ALA A 481 -0.18 10.75 -9.28
N THR A 482 0.38 11.91 -8.98
CA THR A 482 0.05 13.21 -9.58
C THR A 482 1.31 13.91 -10.09
N ASN A 483 1.16 15.12 -10.66
CA ASN A 483 2.28 15.95 -11.11
C ASN A 483 3.22 16.42 -9.98
N ALA A 484 2.90 16.13 -8.70
CA ALA A 484 3.75 16.37 -7.54
C ALA A 484 4.45 15.09 -7.04
N THR A 485 4.17 13.94 -7.64
CA THR A 485 4.75 12.65 -7.26
C THR A 485 6.19 12.52 -7.76
N GLN A 486 7.06 12.02 -6.89
CA GLN A 486 8.42 11.59 -7.21
C GLN A 486 8.67 10.21 -6.59
N LEU A 487 9.54 9.41 -7.20
CA LEU A 487 9.93 8.11 -6.65
C LEU A 487 11.39 8.15 -6.20
N VAL A 488 11.66 7.53 -5.05
CA VAL A 488 12.99 7.32 -4.50
C VAL A 488 13.34 5.85 -4.63
N PHE A 489 14.49 5.57 -5.24
CA PHE A 489 15.13 4.26 -5.23
C PHE A 489 16.28 4.30 -4.21
N GLU A 490 16.21 3.52 -3.12
CA GLU A 490 17.12 3.68 -1.97
C GLU A 490 17.61 2.39 -1.30
N SER A 491 18.82 2.46 -0.73
CA SER A 491 19.31 1.50 0.25
C SER A 491 18.45 1.54 1.52
N VAL A 492 18.12 0.37 2.06
CA VAL A 492 17.38 0.25 3.33
C VAL A 492 18.24 0.70 4.52
N GLU A 493 19.53 0.34 4.53
CA GLU A 493 20.46 0.69 5.62
C GLU A 493 21.10 2.07 5.42
N GLU A 494 21.10 2.88 6.48
CA GLU A 494 21.67 4.23 6.49
C GLU A 494 23.12 4.29 6.96
N THR A 495 23.55 3.38 7.85
CA THR A 495 24.88 3.41 8.49
C THR A 495 25.67 2.10 8.38
N LYS A 496 25.02 1.02 7.91
CA LYS A 496 25.66 -0.25 7.53
C LYS A 496 25.74 -0.38 6.01
N ALA A 497 26.80 -1.01 5.51
CA ALA A 497 26.96 -1.28 4.08
C ALA A 497 25.73 -2.01 3.51
N ASN A 498 25.07 -1.36 2.56
CA ASN A 498 23.99 -1.88 1.72
C ASN A 498 24.22 -1.28 0.34
N ARG A 499 25.15 -1.89 -0.40
CA ARG A 499 25.49 -1.50 -1.76
C ARG A 499 24.78 -2.37 -2.77
N TRP A 500 24.34 -1.74 -3.84
CA TRP A 500 23.66 -2.38 -4.96
C TRP A 500 23.76 -1.48 -6.20
N PHE A 501 23.31 -1.97 -7.35
CA PHE A 501 23.31 -1.23 -8.62
C PHE A 501 21.89 -1.09 -9.13
N LEU A 502 21.58 0.04 -9.77
CA LEU A 502 20.28 0.38 -10.37
C LEU A 502 20.50 0.74 -11.84
N ASP A 503 19.61 0.25 -12.70
CA ASP A 503 19.61 0.45 -14.15
C ASP A 503 18.18 0.38 -14.72
N ASP A 504 17.98 0.82 -15.96
CA ASP A 504 16.76 0.71 -16.78
C ASP A 504 15.46 0.98 -16.02
N VAL A 505 15.35 2.19 -15.46
CA VAL A 505 14.14 2.66 -14.77
C VAL A 505 13.12 3.09 -15.82
N GLN A 506 11.90 2.57 -15.74
CA GLN A 506 10.76 2.97 -16.57
C GLN A 506 9.54 3.19 -15.68
N ILE A 507 8.86 4.32 -15.85
CA ILE A 507 7.65 4.72 -15.14
C ILE A 507 6.58 5.00 -16.20
N VAL A 508 5.69 4.05 -16.41
CA VAL A 508 4.66 4.09 -17.45
C VAL A 508 3.25 4.08 -16.87
N LYS A 509 2.24 4.53 -17.62
CA LYS A 509 0.83 4.35 -17.24
C LYS A 509 0.48 2.87 -17.20
N ALA A 510 -0.06 2.40 -16.08
CA ALA A 510 -0.46 1.00 -15.91
C ALA A 510 -1.68 0.65 -16.77
N GLY A 511 -1.64 -0.51 -17.41
CA GLY A 511 -2.79 -1.06 -18.14
C GLY A 511 -3.74 -1.88 -17.25
N PRO A 512 -4.92 -2.27 -17.77
CA PRO A 512 -5.85 -3.16 -17.06
C PRO A 512 -5.23 -4.50 -16.66
N ASP A 513 -4.31 -5.02 -17.49
CA ASP A 513 -3.63 -6.30 -17.26
C ASP A 513 -2.43 -6.20 -16.30
N ASP A 514 -2.03 -4.98 -15.92
CA ASP A 514 -1.00 -4.77 -14.89
C ASP A 514 -1.57 -4.78 -13.47
N GLN A 515 -2.89 -4.57 -13.33
CA GLN A 515 -3.58 -4.53 -12.05
C GLN A 515 -3.59 -5.92 -11.38
N PRO A 516 -3.49 -6.00 -10.03
CA PRO A 516 -3.69 -7.26 -9.34
C PRO A 516 -5.10 -7.79 -9.63
N SER A 517 -5.23 -9.12 -9.69
CA SER A 517 -6.51 -9.78 -9.97
C SER A 517 -7.59 -9.34 -8.98
N VAL A 518 -8.64 -8.69 -9.49
CA VAL A 518 -9.82 -8.31 -8.71
C VAL A 518 -10.39 -9.55 -8.01
N GLU A 519 -10.74 -9.43 -6.73
CA GLU A 519 -11.36 -10.52 -6.00
C GLU A 519 -12.77 -10.80 -6.55
N LEU A 520 -12.87 -11.82 -7.42
CA LEU A 520 -14.12 -12.21 -8.07
C LEU A 520 -15.18 -12.64 -7.05
N MET A 521 -16.44 -12.27 -7.31
CA MET A 521 -17.59 -12.61 -6.47
C MET A 521 -17.98 -14.09 -6.65
N PRO A 522 -18.09 -14.91 -5.60
CA PRO A 522 -18.51 -16.31 -5.77
C PRO A 522 -19.99 -16.39 -6.16
N LEU A 523 -20.32 -17.25 -7.14
CA LEU A 523 -21.70 -17.56 -7.50
C LEU A 523 -22.47 -18.18 -6.30
N PRO A 524 -23.81 -18.06 -6.25
CA PRO A 524 -24.63 -18.79 -5.27
C PRO A 524 -24.47 -20.31 -5.40
N ALA A 525 -24.39 -21.03 -4.27
CA ALA A 525 -24.34 -22.49 -4.28
C ALA A 525 -25.67 -23.11 -4.76
N PRO A 526 -25.67 -24.09 -5.69
CA PRO A 526 -26.86 -24.81 -6.10
C PRO A 526 -27.53 -25.54 -4.91
N VAL A 527 -28.86 -25.62 -4.92
CA VAL A 527 -29.61 -26.48 -3.98
C VAL A 527 -29.94 -27.79 -4.69
N VAL A 528 -29.31 -28.88 -4.27
CA VAL A 528 -29.42 -30.22 -4.89
C VAL A 528 -30.50 -31.04 -4.17
N THR A 529 -31.20 -31.90 -4.92
CA THR A 529 -32.26 -32.77 -4.41
C THR A 529 -32.20 -34.13 -5.10
N PHE A 530 -32.39 -35.20 -4.33
CA PHE A 530 -32.54 -36.56 -4.86
C PHE A 530 -33.94 -36.77 -5.43
N ASP A 531 -34.03 -37.15 -6.71
CA ASP A 531 -35.28 -37.51 -7.37
C ASP A 531 -35.63 -38.97 -7.07
N ARG A 532 -36.25 -39.19 -5.91
CA ARG A 532 -36.68 -40.51 -5.44
C ARG A 532 -37.66 -41.19 -6.39
N ALA A 533 -38.41 -40.45 -7.19
CA ALA A 533 -39.37 -41.03 -8.15
C ALA A 533 -38.70 -41.58 -9.41
N ALA A 534 -37.43 -41.22 -9.66
CA ALA A 534 -36.59 -41.71 -10.76
C ALA A 534 -35.53 -42.75 -10.31
N ALA A 535 -35.54 -43.16 -9.04
CA ALA A 535 -34.70 -44.23 -8.54
C ALA A 535 -35.19 -45.61 -9.04
N THR A 536 -34.26 -46.55 -9.21
CA THR A 536 -34.54 -47.96 -9.55
C THR A 536 -33.55 -48.88 -8.82
N GLU A 537 -33.67 -50.20 -9.00
CA GLU A 537 -32.69 -51.19 -8.51
C GLU A 537 -31.26 -51.05 -9.10
N SER A 538 -31.03 -50.14 -10.06
CA SER A 538 -29.71 -49.92 -10.66
C SER A 538 -29.40 -48.47 -11.06
N SER A 539 -30.21 -47.50 -10.62
CA SER A 539 -30.02 -46.08 -10.97
C SER A 539 -30.57 -45.10 -9.93
N VAL A 540 -29.95 -43.93 -9.86
CA VAL A 540 -30.46 -42.75 -9.12
C VAL A 540 -30.38 -41.49 -9.98
N ARG A 541 -31.20 -40.48 -9.67
CA ARG A 541 -31.16 -39.17 -10.32
C ARG A 541 -31.16 -38.05 -9.29
N PHE A 542 -30.46 -36.97 -9.59
CA PHE A 542 -30.43 -35.74 -8.80
C PHE A 542 -30.78 -34.54 -9.68
N THR A 543 -31.37 -33.52 -9.08
CA THR A 543 -31.80 -32.27 -9.72
C THR A 543 -31.41 -31.09 -8.84
N TRP A 544 -31.15 -29.91 -9.42
CA TRP A 544 -30.93 -28.68 -8.66
C TRP A 544 -31.65 -27.48 -9.26
N THR A 545 -31.78 -26.41 -8.47
CA THR A 545 -32.25 -25.12 -8.98
C THR A 545 -31.14 -24.43 -9.76
N GLY A 546 -31.48 -23.85 -10.91
CA GLY A 546 -30.53 -23.09 -11.73
C GLY A 546 -30.05 -21.82 -11.01
N VAL A 547 -28.74 -21.57 -11.05
CA VAL A 547 -28.08 -20.38 -10.51
C VAL A 547 -27.99 -19.32 -11.60
N ALA A 548 -28.33 -18.07 -11.27
CA ALA A 548 -28.18 -16.95 -12.21
C ALA A 548 -26.69 -16.72 -12.54
N ASP A 549 -26.40 -16.30 -13.76
CA ASP A 549 -25.05 -16.03 -14.29
C ASP A 549 -24.09 -17.25 -14.31
N ALA A 550 -24.57 -18.45 -13.96
CA ALA A 550 -23.85 -19.71 -14.14
C ALA A 550 -23.94 -20.20 -15.60
N ALA A 551 -22.79 -20.56 -16.19
CA ALA A 551 -22.70 -21.10 -17.55
C ALA A 551 -22.77 -22.65 -17.56
N GLU A 552 -22.20 -23.29 -16.55
CA GLU A 552 -22.25 -24.75 -16.36
C GLU A 552 -22.21 -25.12 -14.88
N TYR A 553 -22.37 -26.42 -14.58
CA TYR A 553 -22.27 -26.98 -13.23
C TYR A 553 -21.22 -28.08 -13.20
N GLU A 554 -20.43 -28.12 -12.13
CA GLU A 554 -19.54 -29.23 -11.81
C GLU A 554 -20.14 -30.05 -10.67
N TYR A 555 -20.14 -31.38 -10.79
CA TYR A 555 -20.75 -32.29 -9.84
C TYR A 555 -19.79 -33.41 -9.41
N SER A 556 -19.81 -33.72 -8.13
CA SER A 556 -18.98 -34.74 -7.48
C SER A 556 -19.86 -35.85 -6.93
N TYR A 557 -19.71 -37.06 -7.48
CA TYR A 557 -20.38 -38.27 -7.02
C TYR A 557 -19.49 -38.97 -5.98
N THR A 558 -19.94 -39.06 -4.73
CA THR A 558 -19.36 -39.95 -3.73
C THR A 558 -20.18 -41.24 -3.66
N CYS A 559 -19.52 -42.40 -3.74
CA CYS A 559 -20.13 -43.66 -3.32
C CYS A 559 -20.13 -43.71 -1.79
N LEU A 560 -21.30 -43.76 -1.14
CA LEU A 560 -21.36 -43.73 0.33
C LEU A 560 -20.91 -45.04 0.98
N ASN A 561 -20.86 -46.15 0.23
CA ASN A 561 -20.40 -47.44 0.73
C ASN A 561 -18.88 -47.46 1.00
N CYS A 562 -18.08 -46.97 0.05
CA CYS A 562 -16.62 -46.89 0.18
C CYS A 562 -16.12 -45.49 0.63
N GLY A 563 -16.97 -44.47 0.61
CA GLY A 563 -16.63 -43.08 0.89
C GLY A 563 -15.81 -42.38 -0.22
N GLU A 564 -15.47 -43.07 -1.30
CA GLU A 564 -14.64 -42.51 -2.38
C GLU A 564 -15.46 -41.66 -3.37
N VAL A 565 -14.86 -40.57 -3.83
CA VAL A 565 -15.35 -39.79 -4.98
C VAL A 565 -15.07 -40.60 -6.25
N VAL A 566 -16.13 -41.04 -6.92
CA VAL A 566 -16.00 -41.85 -8.15
C VAL A 566 -15.78 -40.89 -9.31
N ALA A 567 -14.51 -40.66 -9.66
CA ALA A 567 -14.11 -39.73 -10.72
C ALA A 567 -14.77 -40.05 -12.07
N SER A 568 -15.00 -41.32 -12.40
CA SER A 568 -15.70 -41.75 -13.63
C SER A 568 -17.22 -41.49 -13.63
N ARG A 569 -17.78 -41.03 -12.50
CA ARG A 569 -19.18 -40.61 -12.32
C ARG A 569 -19.30 -39.16 -11.84
N SER A 570 -18.19 -38.42 -11.84
CA SER A 570 -18.13 -36.98 -11.54
C SER A 570 -17.80 -36.24 -12.83
N GLY A 571 -18.14 -34.96 -12.93
CA GLY A 571 -17.90 -34.21 -14.16
C GLY A 571 -18.62 -32.89 -14.22
N ARG A 572 -18.84 -32.40 -15.45
CA ARG A 572 -19.52 -31.13 -15.72
C ARG A 572 -20.73 -31.32 -16.61
N THR A 573 -21.71 -30.44 -16.48
CA THR A 573 -22.92 -30.41 -17.30
C THR A 573 -23.54 -29.01 -17.33
N PRO A 574 -24.09 -28.55 -18.47
CA PRO A 574 -24.93 -27.35 -18.51
C PRO A 574 -26.36 -27.61 -17.97
N ASP A 575 -26.77 -28.88 -17.85
CA ASP A 575 -28.10 -29.25 -17.37
C ASP A 575 -28.24 -29.12 -15.85
N THR A 576 -29.44 -28.81 -15.35
CA THR A 576 -29.74 -28.74 -13.91
C THR A 576 -30.08 -30.11 -13.29
N SER A 577 -29.60 -31.20 -13.87
CA SER A 577 -29.80 -32.56 -13.35
C SER A 577 -28.77 -33.55 -13.88
N VAL A 578 -28.52 -34.62 -13.12
CA VAL A 578 -27.67 -35.74 -13.54
C VAL A 578 -28.29 -37.07 -13.08
N GLY A 579 -28.13 -38.11 -13.91
CA GLY A 579 -28.57 -39.47 -13.60
C GLY A 579 -27.42 -40.46 -13.69
N PHE A 580 -27.38 -41.42 -12.77
CA PHE A 580 -26.35 -42.44 -12.67
C PHE A 580 -26.99 -43.82 -12.81
N SER A 581 -26.43 -44.68 -13.66
CA SER A 581 -26.95 -46.02 -13.97
C SER A 581 -25.85 -47.07 -13.91
N GLY A 582 -26.23 -48.36 -13.83
CA GLY A 582 -25.29 -49.45 -13.57
C GLY A 582 -24.75 -49.42 -12.14
N LEU A 583 -25.63 -49.07 -11.20
CA LEU A 583 -25.37 -49.14 -9.77
C LEU A 583 -25.81 -50.52 -9.24
N GLU A 584 -25.23 -50.96 -8.13
CA GLU A 584 -25.62 -52.21 -7.48
C GLU A 584 -26.81 -51.96 -6.54
N ALA A 585 -27.77 -52.89 -6.49
CA ALA A 585 -29.00 -52.73 -5.71
C ALA A 585 -28.68 -52.55 -4.22
N GLY A 586 -29.30 -51.56 -3.58
CA GLY A 586 -29.03 -51.19 -2.19
C GLY A 586 -27.80 -50.32 -1.94
N THR A 587 -27.05 -49.92 -2.99
CA THR A 587 -25.99 -48.91 -2.81
C THR A 587 -26.57 -47.50 -2.62
N SER A 588 -25.88 -46.67 -1.85
CA SER A 588 -26.21 -45.27 -1.64
C SER A 588 -25.12 -44.34 -2.19
N ALA A 589 -25.54 -43.17 -2.66
CA ALA A 589 -24.72 -42.19 -3.33
C ALA A 589 -24.97 -40.79 -2.78
N ARG A 590 -23.93 -39.97 -2.73
CA ARG A 590 -23.99 -38.56 -2.33
C ARG A 590 -23.51 -37.70 -3.49
N LEU A 591 -24.30 -36.70 -3.86
CA LEU A 591 -23.97 -35.73 -4.89
C LEU A 591 -23.78 -34.34 -4.27
N MET A 592 -22.68 -33.69 -4.63
CA MET A 592 -22.46 -32.25 -4.40
C MET A 592 -22.30 -31.58 -5.77
N VAL A 593 -22.80 -30.35 -5.91
CA VAL A 593 -22.77 -29.58 -7.17
C VAL A 593 -22.31 -28.15 -6.90
N ARG A 594 -21.44 -27.58 -7.74
CA ARG A 594 -21.13 -26.14 -7.77
C ARG A 594 -21.45 -25.53 -9.13
N ALA A 595 -21.87 -24.27 -9.11
CA ALA A 595 -22.08 -23.46 -10.31
C ALA A 595 -20.75 -22.85 -10.77
N LEU A 596 -20.50 -22.84 -12.07
CA LEU A 596 -19.33 -22.26 -12.69
C LEU A 596 -19.75 -21.07 -13.60
N PRO A 597 -19.02 -19.95 -13.57
CA PRO A 597 -19.26 -18.83 -14.47
C PRO A 597 -18.81 -19.19 -15.90
N ALA A 598 -19.00 -18.27 -16.85
CA ALA A 598 -18.43 -18.41 -18.18
C ALA A 598 -16.88 -18.42 -18.13
N GLU A 599 -16.25 -19.15 -19.05
CA GLU A 599 -14.78 -19.16 -19.16
C GLU A 599 -14.26 -17.75 -19.45
N GLY A 600 -13.43 -17.20 -18.55
CA GLY A 600 -12.90 -15.84 -18.65
C GLY A 600 -13.79 -14.74 -18.06
N ASP A 601 -14.81 -15.06 -17.25
CA ASP A 601 -15.60 -14.08 -16.51
C ASP A 601 -14.71 -13.22 -15.59
N LYS A 602 -14.95 -11.90 -15.58
CA LYS A 602 -14.20 -10.89 -14.81
C LYS A 602 -14.97 -10.34 -13.59
N THR A 603 -16.16 -10.87 -13.32
CA THR A 603 -17.05 -10.47 -12.22
C THR A 603 -17.21 -11.61 -11.22
N TYR A 604 -17.42 -12.83 -11.72
CA TYR A 604 -17.78 -13.98 -10.89
C TYR A 604 -16.73 -15.11 -10.91
N LYS A 605 -16.57 -15.79 -9.77
CA LYS A 605 -15.87 -17.08 -9.62
C LYS A 605 -16.86 -18.19 -9.29
N GLU A 606 -16.40 -19.44 -9.29
CA GLU A 606 -17.26 -20.59 -8.94
C GLU A 606 -18.01 -20.40 -7.61
N SER A 607 -19.16 -21.06 -7.49
CA SER A 607 -19.83 -21.16 -6.21
C SER A 607 -19.06 -22.07 -5.25
N PRO A 608 -19.27 -21.92 -3.93
CA PRO A 608 -19.09 -23.04 -3.02
C PRO A 608 -19.86 -24.27 -3.51
N TRP A 609 -19.39 -25.45 -3.15
CA TRP A 609 -20.17 -26.68 -3.35
C TRP A 609 -21.49 -26.61 -2.59
N SER A 610 -22.53 -27.19 -3.17
CA SER A 610 -23.82 -27.39 -2.53
C SER A 610 -23.69 -28.18 -1.23
N GLU A 611 -24.70 -28.04 -0.37
CA GLU A 611 -24.98 -29.09 0.62
C GLU A 611 -25.14 -30.45 -0.10
N PRO A 612 -24.65 -31.55 0.48
CA PRO A 612 -24.73 -32.87 -0.13
C PRO A 612 -26.17 -33.38 -0.18
N ALA A 613 -26.60 -33.86 -1.35
CA ALA A 613 -27.83 -34.63 -1.50
C ALA A 613 -27.50 -36.13 -1.53
N GLU A 614 -28.12 -36.91 -0.64
CA GLU A 614 -27.96 -38.36 -0.61
C GLU A 614 -29.16 -39.06 -1.25
N GLY A 615 -28.90 -40.13 -2.00
CA GLY A 615 -29.89 -40.91 -2.72
C GLY A 615 -29.54 -42.40 -2.72
N GLU A 616 -30.55 -43.24 -2.55
CA GLU A 616 -30.41 -44.69 -2.44
C GLU A 616 -30.95 -45.38 -3.71
N VAL A 617 -30.23 -46.40 -4.18
CA VAL A 617 -30.69 -47.35 -5.19
C VAL A 617 -31.71 -48.28 -4.55
N GLU A 618 -32.82 -48.59 -5.23
CA GLU A 618 -33.85 -49.46 -4.65
C GLU A 618 -33.30 -50.87 -4.35
N SER A 619 -33.64 -51.42 -3.19
CA SER A 619 -33.19 -52.76 -2.79
C SER A 619 -34.12 -53.85 -3.34
N SER A 620 -33.55 -54.90 -3.91
CA SER A 620 -34.29 -56.06 -4.41
C SER A 620 -34.84 -56.96 -3.28
N GLY A 621 -35.96 -56.53 -2.67
CA GLY A 621 -36.90 -57.42 -1.99
C GLY A 621 -36.42 -58.12 -0.71
N GLY A 622 -35.84 -57.38 0.24
CA GLY A 622 -35.50 -57.93 1.57
C GLY A 622 -34.52 -57.04 2.33
N GLY A 623 -35.02 -55.94 2.89
CA GLY A 623 -34.17 -54.89 3.48
C GLY A 623 -33.20 -55.40 4.55
N LEU A 624 -31.94 -54.99 4.43
CA LEU A 624 -30.91 -55.20 5.45
C LEU A 624 -31.39 -54.65 6.81
N PRO A 625 -31.07 -55.32 7.93
CA PRO A 625 -31.35 -54.77 9.26
C PRO A 625 -30.62 -53.43 9.44
N ARG A 626 -31.30 -52.45 10.03
CA ARG A 626 -30.70 -51.14 10.33
C ARG A 626 -30.13 -51.14 11.75
N LEU A 627 -28.94 -50.56 11.92
CA LEU A 627 -28.37 -50.31 13.24
C LEU A 627 -29.31 -49.45 14.10
N ALA A 628 -29.31 -49.67 15.41
CA ALA A 628 -30.06 -48.84 16.34
C ALA A 628 -29.49 -47.41 16.39
N THR A 629 -30.38 -46.41 16.46
CA THR A 629 -29.98 -45.01 16.68
C THR A 629 -29.18 -44.89 18.00
N PRO A 630 -28.01 -44.22 17.99
CA PRO A 630 -27.27 -43.91 19.21
C PRO A 630 -28.15 -43.26 20.27
N SER A 631 -28.08 -43.78 21.50
CA SER A 631 -28.94 -43.37 22.61
C SER A 631 -28.09 -42.92 23.80
N GLY A 632 -28.69 -42.17 24.73
CA GLY A 632 -27.96 -41.67 25.90
C GLY A 632 -26.85 -40.68 25.54
N VAL A 633 -26.99 -39.97 24.40
CA VAL A 633 -26.02 -38.97 23.96
C VAL A 633 -25.95 -37.85 25.01
N THR A 634 -24.73 -37.50 25.41
CA THR A 634 -24.41 -36.48 26.40
C THR A 634 -23.22 -35.66 25.92
N VAL A 635 -23.16 -34.40 26.37
CA VAL A 635 -22.02 -33.51 26.19
C VAL A 635 -21.59 -32.94 27.55
N SER A 636 -20.29 -32.76 27.75
CA SER A 636 -19.71 -32.33 29.02
C SER A 636 -18.37 -31.60 28.82
N ALA A 637 -17.78 -31.10 29.91
CA ALA A 637 -16.52 -30.34 29.90
C ALA A 637 -16.52 -29.10 28.97
N ASN A 638 -17.69 -28.54 28.70
CA ASN A 638 -17.90 -27.41 27.81
C ASN A 638 -17.01 -26.21 28.16
N SER A 639 -16.32 -25.72 27.14
CA SER A 639 -15.45 -24.53 27.18
C SER A 639 -15.77 -23.60 26.00
N ALA A 640 -14.96 -22.58 25.78
CA ALA A 640 -15.02 -21.78 24.56
C ALA A 640 -14.45 -22.52 23.33
N TYR A 641 -13.76 -23.66 23.54
CA TYR A 641 -12.85 -24.26 22.55
C TYR A 641 -13.18 -25.70 22.19
N GLY A 642 -13.89 -26.39 23.10
CA GLY A 642 -14.29 -27.77 22.91
C GLY A 642 -15.19 -28.32 24.00
N PHE A 643 -15.67 -29.55 23.77
CA PHE A 643 -16.45 -30.36 24.71
C PHE A 643 -16.17 -31.85 24.50
N GLU A 644 -16.45 -32.67 25.51
CA GLU A 644 -16.48 -34.14 25.42
C GLU A 644 -17.90 -34.59 25.09
N ALA A 645 -18.07 -35.47 24.09
CA ALA A 645 -19.35 -36.13 23.79
C ALA A 645 -19.27 -37.64 24.06
N ALA A 646 -20.34 -38.24 24.56
CA ALA A 646 -20.43 -39.68 24.84
C ALA A 646 -21.87 -40.21 24.68
N TRP A 647 -22.01 -41.47 24.29
CA TRP A 647 -23.30 -42.16 24.08
C TRP A 647 -23.21 -43.65 24.47
N ASN A 648 -24.34 -44.36 24.40
CA ASN A 648 -24.38 -45.80 24.57
C ASN A 648 -23.84 -46.50 23.32
N GLU A 649 -23.01 -47.53 23.51
CA GLU A 649 -22.53 -48.40 22.43
C GLU A 649 -23.71 -49.03 21.66
N VAL A 650 -23.67 -48.95 20.33
CA VAL A 650 -24.64 -49.56 19.43
C VAL A 650 -24.12 -50.93 19.01
N PRO A 651 -24.83 -52.04 19.30
CA PRO A 651 -24.42 -53.37 18.85
C PRO A 651 -24.25 -53.43 17.33
N ASP A 652 -23.25 -54.18 16.88
CA ASP A 652 -22.86 -54.36 15.47
C ASP A 652 -22.42 -53.08 14.72
N ALA A 653 -22.35 -51.92 15.39
CA ALA A 653 -21.69 -50.73 14.85
C ALA A 653 -20.17 -50.93 14.81
N THR A 654 -19.53 -50.50 13.73
CA THR A 654 -18.06 -50.55 13.58
C THR A 654 -17.40 -49.20 13.82
N ASP A 655 -18.11 -48.11 13.52
CA ASP A 655 -17.72 -46.73 13.87
C ASP A 655 -18.96 -45.86 14.08
N TYR A 656 -18.69 -44.61 14.45
CA TYR A 656 -19.67 -43.55 14.50
C TYR A 656 -19.18 -42.34 13.70
N THR A 657 -20.08 -41.71 12.95
CA THR A 657 -19.87 -40.35 12.39
C THR A 657 -20.54 -39.35 13.31
N TYR A 658 -19.81 -38.34 13.78
CA TYR A 658 -20.37 -37.25 14.57
C TYR A 658 -20.46 -35.95 13.76
N PHE A 659 -21.44 -35.12 14.12
CA PHE A 659 -21.71 -33.84 13.49
C PHE A 659 -21.85 -32.76 14.56
N VAL A 660 -21.22 -31.62 14.31
CA VAL A 660 -21.38 -30.40 15.10
C VAL A 660 -22.12 -29.40 14.22
N GLU A 661 -23.37 -29.12 14.56
CA GLU A 661 -24.29 -28.27 13.82
C GLU A 661 -24.51 -26.93 14.54
N LEU A 662 -24.69 -25.85 13.80
CA LEU A 662 -25.30 -24.63 14.32
C LEU A 662 -26.82 -24.85 14.57
N PRO A 663 -27.48 -24.02 15.40
CA PRO A 663 -28.93 -24.14 15.65
C PRO A 663 -29.83 -23.98 14.43
N ASN A 664 -29.31 -23.49 13.29
CA ASN A 664 -30.01 -23.44 12.01
C ASN A 664 -29.84 -24.72 11.16
N GLY A 665 -29.17 -25.75 11.67
CA GLY A 665 -28.93 -27.03 10.99
C GLY A 665 -27.67 -27.08 10.11
N ARG A 666 -26.86 -26.01 10.04
CA ARG A 666 -25.61 -26.04 9.27
C ARG A 666 -24.51 -26.78 10.03
N THR A 667 -23.96 -27.84 9.45
CA THR A 667 -22.77 -28.53 9.97
C THR A 667 -21.53 -27.63 9.87
N VAL A 668 -20.75 -27.54 10.96
CA VAL A 668 -19.48 -26.78 11.06
C VAL A 668 -18.29 -27.67 11.44
N ALA A 669 -18.54 -28.89 11.90
CA ALA A 669 -17.53 -29.94 11.98
C ALA A 669 -18.19 -31.31 11.76
N THR A 670 -17.46 -32.21 11.12
CA THR A 670 -17.78 -33.63 11.03
C THR A 670 -16.52 -34.42 11.30
N GLY A 671 -16.66 -35.62 11.84
CA GLY A 671 -15.54 -36.53 12.04
C GLY A 671 -16.01 -37.93 12.41
N LYS A 672 -15.05 -38.83 12.62
CA LYS A 672 -15.33 -40.20 13.07
C LYS A 672 -14.69 -40.54 14.41
N THR A 673 -15.29 -41.53 15.07
CA THR A 673 -14.72 -42.24 16.21
C THR A 673 -15.15 -43.70 16.15
N TRP A 674 -14.30 -44.60 16.64
CA TRP A 674 -14.62 -46.04 16.77
C TRP A 674 -15.04 -46.41 18.19
N GLU A 675 -15.09 -45.42 19.08
CA GLU A 675 -15.53 -45.57 20.46
C GLU A 675 -16.81 -44.75 20.64
N PRO A 676 -17.71 -45.09 21.58
CA PRO A 676 -18.97 -44.35 21.77
C PRO A 676 -18.76 -43.02 22.53
N HIS A 677 -17.64 -42.33 22.25
CA HIS A 677 -17.27 -41.03 22.79
C HIS A 677 -16.20 -40.35 21.91
N VAL A 678 -16.06 -39.02 22.02
CA VAL A 678 -15.07 -38.22 21.29
C VAL A 678 -14.83 -36.85 21.96
N HIS A 679 -13.58 -36.35 21.93
CA HIS A 679 -13.29 -34.94 22.19
C HIS A 679 -13.54 -34.12 20.92
N VAL A 680 -14.25 -33.00 21.04
CA VAL A 680 -14.49 -32.06 19.94
C VAL A 680 -13.78 -30.74 20.26
N GLY A 681 -12.59 -30.54 19.70
CA GLY A 681 -11.82 -29.29 19.82
C GLY A 681 -12.10 -28.27 18.71
N GLY A 682 -11.24 -27.25 18.61
CA GLY A 682 -11.20 -26.30 17.49
C GLY A 682 -12.41 -25.36 17.34
N LEU A 683 -13.32 -25.32 18.31
CA LEU A 683 -14.63 -24.67 18.12
C LEU A 683 -14.57 -23.14 17.92
N ALA A 684 -13.50 -22.48 18.40
CA ALA A 684 -13.34 -21.03 18.21
C ALA A 684 -12.98 -20.61 16.77
N GLY A 685 -12.48 -21.53 15.93
CA GLY A 685 -12.31 -21.29 14.49
C GLY A 685 -13.63 -21.40 13.71
N LYS A 686 -14.66 -21.99 14.31
CA LYS A 686 -15.93 -22.31 13.67
C LYS A 686 -16.93 -21.18 13.93
N SER A 687 -17.31 -20.46 12.88
CA SER A 687 -18.17 -19.26 13.02
C SER A 687 -19.53 -19.60 13.63
N LEU A 688 -19.70 -19.23 14.90
CA LEU A 688 -20.96 -19.32 15.66
C LEU A 688 -22.04 -18.35 15.15
N GLY A 689 -21.65 -17.30 14.42
CA GLY A 689 -22.54 -16.18 14.11
C GLY A 689 -23.15 -15.58 15.38
N ASN A 690 -24.47 -15.58 15.48
CA ASN A 690 -25.21 -15.08 16.64
C ASN A 690 -25.66 -16.18 17.62
N TYR A 691 -25.18 -17.43 17.47
CA TYR A 691 -25.63 -18.56 18.26
C TYR A 691 -24.72 -18.84 19.47
N PRO A 692 -25.27 -19.08 20.68
CA PRO A 692 -24.45 -19.34 21.87
C PRO A 692 -24.14 -20.83 22.15
N TYR A 693 -24.52 -21.73 21.23
CA TYR A 693 -24.33 -23.18 21.38
C TYR A 693 -24.27 -23.88 20.02
N PHE A 694 -23.71 -25.08 20.01
CA PHE A 694 -23.82 -26.05 18.91
C PHE A 694 -24.81 -27.16 19.26
N ASN A 695 -25.34 -27.84 18.26
CA ASN A 695 -26.00 -29.13 18.38
C ASN A 695 -25.00 -30.23 18.04
N PHE A 696 -24.79 -31.19 18.93
CA PHE A 696 -24.05 -32.41 18.65
C PHE A 696 -25.01 -33.52 18.20
N ARG A 697 -24.63 -34.25 17.16
CA ARG A 697 -25.30 -35.47 16.72
C ARG A 697 -24.28 -36.56 16.41
N VAL A 698 -24.76 -37.79 16.42
CA VAL A 698 -24.00 -38.97 16.04
C VAL A 698 -24.87 -40.01 15.33
N VAL A 699 -24.29 -40.66 14.31
CA VAL A 699 -24.81 -41.79 13.54
C VAL A 699 -23.90 -42.99 13.78
N ALA A 700 -24.45 -44.19 13.97
CA ALA A 700 -23.69 -45.44 14.00
C ALA A 700 -23.61 -46.04 12.59
N ASN A 701 -22.43 -46.47 12.17
CA ASN A 701 -22.20 -47.07 10.84
C ASN A 701 -21.69 -48.51 10.93
N HIS A 702 -21.81 -49.25 9.83
CA HIS A 702 -21.30 -50.60 9.70
C HIS A 702 -20.35 -50.73 8.49
N MET A 703 -19.05 -50.88 8.78
CA MET A 703 -17.98 -51.06 7.80
C MET A 703 -18.06 -52.44 7.17
N ASN A 704 -18.05 -52.46 5.85
CA ASN A 704 -18.11 -53.67 5.05
C ASN A 704 -16.73 -53.98 4.42
N TYR A 705 -15.65 -53.98 5.20
CA TYR A 705 -14.30 -54.34 4.74
C TYR A 705 -13.67 -55.45 5.58
N ASN A 706 -12.92 -56.34 4.92
CA ASN A 706 -12.11 -57.35 5.60
C ASN A 706 -10.72 -56.80 6.00
N SER A 707 -9.94 -57.59 6.76
CA SER A 707 -8.59 -57.20 7.20
C SER A 707 -7.56 -57.00 6.08
N SER A 708 -7.88 -57.47 4.87
CA SER A 708 -7.07 -57.28 3.65
C SER A 708 -7.40 -55.99 2.90
N LYS A 709 -8.32 -55.15 3.43
CA LYS A 709 -8.86 -53.95 2.77
C LYS A 709 -9.76 -54.24 1.56
N GLU A 710 -10.29 -55.45 1.45
CA GLU A 710 -11.25 -55.80 0.40
C GLU A 710 -12.67 -55.58 0.91
N GLU A 711 -13.51 -55.00 0.05
CA GLU A 711 -14.93 -54.79 0.32
C GLU A 711 -15.67 -56.14 0.38
N ILE A 712 -16.60 -56.27 1.32
CA ILE A 712 -17.45 -57.44 1.55
C ILE A 712 -18.93 -57.01 1.54
N PRO A 713 -19.89 -57.93 1.39
CA PRO A 713 -21.31 -57.59 1.40
C PRO A 713 -21.72 -56.91 2.71
N GLN A 714 -22.45 -55.80 2.60
CA GLN A 714 -22.98 -55.06 3.74
C GLN A 714 -23.99 -55.92 4.51
N THR A 715 -23.86 -56.00 5.84
CA THR A 715 -24.79 -56.79 6.69
C THR A 715 -25.78 -55.94 7.48
N PHE A 716 -25.49 -54.65 7.67
CA PHE A 716 -26.39 -53.68 8.31
C PHE A 716 -26.38 -52.32 7.60
N LEU A 717 -27.52 -51.64 7.58
CA LEU A 717 -27.60 -50.21 7.23
C LEU A 717 -27.16 -49.35 8.42
N SER A 718 -26.51 -48.21 8.15
CA SER A 718 -26.25 -47.19 9.17
C SER A 718 -27.53 -46.74 9.88
N SER A 719 -27.39 -46.33 11.14
CA SER A 719 -28.53 -45.90 11.95
C SER A 719 -29.16 -44.62 11.41
N GLU A 720 -30.37 -44.30 11.87
CA GLU A 720 -30.81 -42.90 11.86
C GLU A 720 -29.90 -42.05 12.76
N SER A 721 -29.84 -40.74 12.51
CA SER A 721 -29.12 -39.81 13.38
C SER A 721 -29.79 -39.68 14.74
N SER A 722 -28.99 -39.46 15.78
CA SER A 722 -29.49 -39.19 17.14
C SER A 722 -30.19 -37.83 17.24
N GLU A 723 -31.00 -37.67 18.29
CA GLU A 723 -31.54 -36.37 18.67
C GLU A 723 -30.39 -35.38 18.94
N ALA A 724 -30.56 -34.12 18.52
CA ALA A 724 -29.58 -33.08 18.74
C ALA A 724 -29.40 -32.81 20.24
N VAL A 725 -28.17 -32.98 20.74
CA VAL A 725 -27.80 -32.61 22.10
C VAL A 725 -27.12 -31.24 22.08
N ARG A 726 -27.66 -30.30 22.84
CA ARG A 726 -27.12 -28.93 22.94
C ARG A 726 -25.76 -28.94 23.67
N ALA A 727 -24.72 -28.52 22.97
CA ALA A 727 -23.41 -28.20 23.50
C ALA A 727 -23.25 -26.68 23.62
N ASP A 728 -23.52 -26.14 24.82
CA ASP A 728 -23.27 -24.73 25.14
C ASP A 728 -21.79 -24.38 25.01
N VAL A 729 -21.48 -23.28 24.31
CA VAL A 729 -20.11 -22.74 24.26
C VAL A 729 -19.98 -21.77 25.43
N VAL A 730 -19.06 -22.04 26.36
CA VAL A 730 -18.83 -21.18 27.52
C VAL A 730 -17.88 -20.06 27.09
N PRO A 731 -18.29 -18.77 27.04
CA PRO A 731 -17.42 -17.70 26.55
C PRO A 731 -16.17 -17.55 27.42
N SER A 732 -15.03 -17.33 26.77
CA SER A 732 -13.77 -17.00 27.44
C SER A 732 -13.42 -15.53 27.24
N SER A 733 -12.83 -14.93 28.26
CA SER A 733 -12.30 -13.57 28.23
C SER A 733 -10.75 -13.53 28.16
N SER A 734 -10.09 -14.67 27.96
CA SER A 734 -8.63 -14.72 27.87
C SER A 734 -8.13 -14.21 26.52
N THR A 735 -7.06 -13.40 26.56
CA THR A 735 -6.30 -13.00 25.37
C THR A 735 -5.70 -14.24 24.71
N VAL A 736 -5.80 -14.33 23.38
CA VAL A 736 -5.27 -15.44 22.59
C VAL A 736 -3.99 -14.97 21.91
N TYR A 737 -2.88 -15.66 22.15
CA TYR A 737 -1.60 -15.33 21.50
C TYR A 737 -1.38 -16.12 20.22
N PHE A 738 -1.89 -17.36 20.15
CA PHE A 738 -1.94 -18.13 18.91
C PHE A 738 -3.00 -19.23 18.98
N GLN A 739 -3.64 -19.56 17.87
CA GLN A 739 -4.49 -20.74 17.71
C GLN A 739 -4.43 -21.24 16.26
N ASP A 740 -4.51 -22.55 16.04
CA ASP A 740 -4.59 -23.17 14.71
C ASP A 740 -5.35 -24.50 14.78
N ASP A 741 -6.28 -24.72 13.85
CA ASP A 741 -7.04 -25.97 13.66
C ASP A 741 -6.57 -26.74 12.41
N PHE A 742 -5.43 -26.35 11.84
CA PHE A 742 -4.79 -26.99 10.69
C PHE A 742 -5.69 -27.13 9.45
N SER A 743 -6.79 -26.39 9.38
CA SER A 743 -7.74 -26.40 8.26
C SER A 743 -7.11 -26.00 6.93
N TRP A 744 -5.95 -25.31 6.95
CA TRP A 744 -5.13 -25.00 5.79
C TRP A 744 -4.48 -26.23 5.13
N ALA A 745 -4.41 -27.39 5.80
CA ALA A 745 -3.90 -28.65 5.25
C ALA A 745 -4.93 -29.37 4.34
N ASP A 746 -5.76 -28.59 3.65
CA ASP A 746 -6.90 -29.01 2.84
C ASP A 746 -6.47 -29.61 1.50
N PRO A 747 -6.93 -30.83 1.11
CA PRO A 747 -6.77 -31.37 -0.24
C PRO A 747 -7.32 -30.48 -1.37
N TRP A 748 -8.27 -29.59 -1.07
CA TRP A 748 -8.88 -28.65 -2.01
C TRP A 748 -8.23 -27.25 -1.99
N SER A 749 -7.14 -27.06 -1.24
CA SER A 749 -6.37 -25.79 -1.15
C SER A 749 -5.67 -25.33 -2.43
N GLY A 750 -5.66 -26.16 -3.49
CA GLY A 750 -4.90 -25.90 -4.72
C GLY A 750 -3.45 -26.41 -4.71
N SER A 751 -2.95 -26.91 -3.57
CA SER A 751 -1.66 -27.60 -3.51
C SER A 751 -1.73 -28.97 -4.21
N GLU A 752 -0.84 -29.22 -5.18
CA GLU A 752 -0.74 -30.51 -5.87
C GLU A 752 -0.31 -31.62 -4.89
N LEU A 753 0.46 -31.27 -3.87
CA LEU A 753 0.86 -32.19 -2.81
C LEU A 753 -0.35 -32.58 -1.96
N LEU A 754 -1.07 -31.60 -1.41
CA LEU A 754 -2.21 -31.84 -0.52
C LEU A 754 -3.39 -32.51 -1.23
N ALA A 755 -3.60 -32.29 -2.53
CA ALA A 755 -4.61 -32.98 -3.34
C ALA A 755 -4.48 -34.53 -3.31
N THR A 756 -3.34 -35.06 -2.85
CA THR A 756 -3.11 -36.51 -2.70
C THR A 756 -3.16 -37.02 -1.26
N ASN A 757 -3.37 -36.17 -0.26
CA ASN A 757 -3.43 -36.57 1.15
C ASN A 757 -4.63 -37.50 1.44
N THR A 758 -4.45 -38.43 2.39
CA THR A 758 -5.55 -39.26 2.89
C THR A 758 -5.83 -39.03 4.36
N ASP A 759 -7.10 -38.78 4.69
CA ASP A 759 -7.55 -38.60 6.07
C ASP A 759 -7.72 -39.94 6.78
N TRP A 760 -6.66 -40.28 7.52
CA TRP A 760 -6.58 -41.50 8.30
C TRP A 760 -7.57 -41.56 9.47
N ILE A 761 -7.92 -40.44 10.09
CA ILE A 761 -8.74 -40.46 11.31
C ILE A 761 -10.24 -40.36 11.02
N ASN A 762 -10.66 -39.72 9.93
CA ASN A 762 -12.08 -39.62 9.58
C ASN A 762 -12.54 -40.56 8.44
N THR A 763 -11.66 -41.40 7.88
CA THR A 763 -12.01 -42.28 6.75
C THR A 763 -11.34 -43.67 6.77
N TYR A 764 -12.00 -44.62 6.10
CA TYR A 764 -11.48 -45.99 5.88
C TYR A 764 -10.42 -46.03 4.77
N CYS A 765 -9.26 -45.42 5.01
CA CYS A 765 -8.21 -45.30 3.99
C CYS A 765 -7.62 -46.64 3.52
N THR A 766 -8.04 -47.09 2.34
CA THR A 766 -7.44 -48.21 1.59
C THR A 766 -6.00 -47.87 1.18
N VAL A 767 -5.70 -46.61 0.88
CA VAL A 767 -4.36 -46.08 0.55
C VAL A 767 -3.88 -45.11 1.63
N ASP A 768 -2.60 -45.22 2.04
CA ASP A 768 -1.97 -44.31 3.01
C ASP A 768 -1.06 -43.30 2.29
N LYS A 769 -1.46 -42.04 2.23
CA LYS A 769 -0.67 -40.91 1.73
C LYS A 769 -0.68 -39.77 2.74
N MET A 770 0.52 -39.24 3.00
CA MET A 770 0.76 -38.10 3.86
C MET A 770 1.90 -37.26 3.26
N ILE A 771 1.76 -35.95 3.24
CA ILE A 771 2.77 -35.05 2.67
C ILE A 771 3.75 -34.62 3.76
N ARG A 772 5.06 -34.60 3.44
CA ARG A 772 6.08 -34.09 4.38
C ARG A 772 5.99 -32.58 4.51
N PHE A 773 6.06 -32.11 5.75
CA PHE A 773 5.99 -30.69 6.09
C PHE A 773 7.08 -29.87 5.38
N ASP A 774 8.27 -30.43 5.19
CA ASP A 774 9.37 -29.74 4.48
C ASP A 774 9.21 -29.68 2.96
N LEU A 775 8.39 -30.55 2.36
CA LEU A 775 8.03 -30.45 0.95
C LEU A 775 6.94 -29.38 0.76
N LEU A 776 5.94 -29.37 1.63
CA LEU A 776 4.86 -28.37 1.61
C LEU A 776 5.40 -26.94 1.85
N LYS A 777 6.35 -26.78 2.78
CA LYS A 777 7.04 -25.50 3.03
C LYS A 777 7.84 -24.99 1.82
N ASN A 778 8.33 -25.90 0.97
CA ASN A 778 9.04 -25.56 -0.27
C ASN A 778 8.09 -25.30 -1.46
N GLU A 779 6.90 -25.92 -1.46
CA GLU A 779 5.87 -25.68 -2.47
C GLU A 779 5.30 -24.26 -2.35
N GLY A 780 5.02 -23.81 -1.12
CA GLY A 780 4.60 -22.44 -0.83
C GLY A 780 3.16 -22.09 -1.18
N THR A 781 2.39 -23.02 -1.77
CA THR A 781 0.98 -22.83 -2.16
C THR A 781 0.05 -22.50 -0.99
N VAL A 782 0.36 -22.99 0.22
CA VAL A 782 -0.43 -22.74 1.44
C VAL A 782 0.42 -22.06 2.53
N SER A 783 -0.21 -21.15 3.27
CA SER A 783 0.38 -20.62 4.51
C SER A 783 0.45 -21.71 5.56
N LEU A 784 1.63 -21.89 6.16
CA LEU A 784 1.82 -22.78 7.32
C LEU A 784 1.64 -22.04 8.66
N ASN A 785 1.03 -20.86 8.66
CA ASN A 785 0.72 -20.04 9.84
C ASN A 785 1.89 -19.82 10.83
N GLY A 786 3.13 -19.82 10.33
CA GLY A 786 4.35 -19.66 11.12
C GLY A 786 4.86 -20.93 11.83
N TRP A 787 4.19 -22.08 11.67
CA TRP A 787 4.67 -23.38 12.12
C TRP A 787 5.97 -23.76 11.42
N ASP A 788 6.86 -24.42 12.15
CA ASP A 788 8.13 -24.93 11.64
C ASP A 788 8.43 -26.35 12.14
N TYR A 789 9.57 -26.90 11.74
CA TYR A 789 10.00 -28.25 12.10
C TYR A 789 11.52 -28.29 12.34
N ASP A 790 11.99 -29.30 13.09
CA ASP A 790 13.42 -29.55 13.22
C ASP A 790 13.99 -30.11 11.90
N ALA A 791 14.85 -29.34 11.23
CA ALA A 791 15.47 -29.73 9.97
C ALA A 791 16.36 -31.00 10.05
N THR A 792 16.72 -31.43 11.27
CA THR A 792 17.42 -32.69 11.56
C THR A 792 16.43 -33.86 11.67
N ASP A 793 15.34 -33.66 12.41
CA ASP A 793 14.30 -34.65 12.71
C ASP A 793 13.04 -34.34 11.88
N LYS A 794 13.17 -34.53 10.57
CA LYS A 794 12.20 -34.12 9.53
C LYS A 794 10.92 -34.96 9.42
N SER A 795 10.65 -35.90 10.33
CA SER A 795 9.52 -36.84 10.20
C SER A 795 8.20 -36.21 10.68
N VAL A 796 7.90 -35.01 10.18
CA VAL A 796 6.65 -34.26 10.38
C VAL A 796 5.90 -34.24 9.05
N TYR A 797 4.60 -34.55 9.07
CA TYR A 797 3.76 -34.69 7.89
C TYR A 797 2.42 -34.00 8.11
N THR A 798 1.73 -33.63 7.04
CA THR A 798 0.35 -33.15 7.06
C THR A 798 -0.61 -34.23 6.60
N ARG A 799 -1.84 -34.15 7.11
CA ARG A 799 -3.04 -34.86 6.65
C ARG A 799 -4.20 -33.84 6.59
N PRO A 800 -5.36 -34.19 5.99
CA PRO A 800 -6.47 -33.26 5.85
C PRO A 800 -6.93 -32.75 7.23
N GLY A 801 -6.64 -31.47 7.52
CA GLY A 801 -7.00 -30.83 8.78
C GLY A 801 -6.16 -31.19 10.03
N TYR A 802 -5.01 -31.85 9.93
CA TYR A 802 -4.16 -32.13 11.12
C TYR A 802 -2.71 -32.52 10.79
N ILE A 803 -1.85 -32.54 11.80
CA ILE A 803 -0.44 -32.92 11.71
C ILE A 803 -0.22 -34.39 12.12
N HIS A 804 0.64 -35.09 11.38
CA HIS A 804 1.12 -36.44 11.69
C HIS A 804 2.61 -36.38 12.07
N LEU A 805 2.94 -36.78 13.30
CA LEU A 805 4.29 -36.82 13.84
C LEU A 805 4.86 -38.23 13.83
N ASN A 806 6.13 -38.33 13.45
CA ASN A 806 6.90 -39.54 13.14
C ASN A 806 6.45 -40.30 11.88
N SER A 807 7.40 -41.07 11.34
CA SER A 807 7.12 -42.23 10.49
C SER A 807 7.23 -43.51 11.33
N SER A 808 7.26 -44.68 10.70
CA SER A 808 7.49 -45.94 11.42
C SER A 808 8.87 -46.03 12.10
N SER A 809 9.84 -45.19 11.72
CA SER A 809 11.25 -45.34 12.10
C SER A 809 12.08 -44.06 12.28
N ALA A 810 11.54 -42.87 11.95
CA ALA A 810 12.22 -41.59 12.10
C ALA A 810 11.42 -40.62 13.00
N LEU A 811 12.15 -39.75 13.69
CA LEU A 811 11.60 -38.75 14.61
C LEU A 811 11.15 -37.49 13.86
N GLY A 812 10.02 -36.93 14.26
CA GLY A 812 9.52 -35.63 13.88
C GLY A 812 9.49 -34.69 15.08
N ARG A 813 9.90 -33.43 14.91
CA ARG A 813 9.62 -32.35 15.87
C ARG A 813 8.88 -31.22 15.16
N LEU A 814 7.66 -30.96 15.59
CA LEU A 814 6.87 -29.79 15.19
C LEU A 814 7.20 -28.63 16.14
N ILE A 815 7.36 -27.43 15.61
CA ILE A 815 7.73 -26.21 16.35
C ILE A 815 6.65 -25.16 16.10
N SER A 816 6.05 -24.62 17.16
CA SER A 816 5.05 -23.57 17.04
C SER A 816 5.65 -22.25 16.52
N PRO A 817 4.79 -21.33 16.03
CA PRO A 817 5.13 -19.92 15.97
C PRO A 817 5.61 -19.39 17.33
N ALA A 818 6.33 -18.27 17.32
CA ALA A 818 6.63 -17.55 18.54
C ALA A 818 5.37 -16.77 18.99
N LEU A 819 5.14 -16.67 20.30
CA LEU A 819 4.03 -15.91 20.88
C LEU A 819 4.31 -14.39 20.84
N THR A 820 4.55 -13.82 19.66
CA THR A 820 5.07 -12.46 19.43
C THR A 820 4.28 -11.34 20.12
N ASP A 821 3.01 -11.59 20.40
CA ASP A 821 2.06 -10.62 20.90
C ASP A 821 2.11 -10.49 22.45
N ILE A 822 2.96 -11.27 23.13
CA ILE A 822 3.24 -11.12 24.56
C ILE A 822 4.13 -9.89 24.80
N ALA A 823 3.54 -8.84 25.35
CA ALA A 823 4.25 -7.64 25.79
C ALA A 823 4.93 -7.87 27.16
N GLY A 824 6.21 -8.25 27.14
CA GLY A 824 6.98 -8.53 28.36
C GLY A 824 6.96 -10.01 28.70
N THR A 825 6.34 -10.39 29.82
CA THR A 825 6.18 -11.79 30.23
C THR A 825 4.77 -12.06 30.73
N ASP A 826 4.20 -13.21 30.36
CA ASP A 826 2.89 -13.67 30.81
C ASP A 826 2.89 -15.16 31.17
N ASP A 827 1.93 -15.59 32.01
CA ASP A 827 1.64 -16.98 32.26
C ASP A 827 0.59 -17.46 31.25
N VAL A 828 0.90 -18.52 30.50
CA VAL A 828 0.12 -18.96 29.34
C VAL A 828 -0.41 -20.38 29.57
N LYS A 829 -1.68 -20.59 29.25
CA LYS A 829 -2.27 -21.93 29.11
C LYS A 829 -2.14 -22.36 27.66
N VAL A 830 -1.59 -23.56 27.46
CA VAL A 830 -1.55 -24.23 26.16
C VAL A 830 -2.52 -25.39 26.17
N SER A 831 -3.31 -25.55 25.11
CA SER A 831 -4.14 -26.73 24.85
C SER A 831 -4.02 -27.21 23.41
N PHE A 832 -4.23 -28.50 23.19
CA PHE A 832 -4.15 -29.17 21.89
C PHE A 832 -4.84 -30.53 21.97
N ASP A 833 -5.20 -31.09 20.82
CA ASP A 833 -5.71 -32.46 20.70
C ASP A 833 -4.62 -33.39 20.17
N ALA A 834 -4.58 -34.62 20.67
CA ALA A 834 -3.68 -35.66 20.15
C ALA A 834 -4.27 -37.06 20.25
N THR A 835 -3.76 -37.98 19.44
CA THR A 835 -4.11 -39.41 19.49
C THR A 835 -2.96 -40.26 18.93
N TYR A 836 -2.77 -41.51 19.36
CA TYR A 836 -1.70 -42.37 18.81
C TYR A 836 -2.11 -43.00 17.48
N PHE A 837 -1.16 -43.47 16.66
CA PHE A 837 -1.51 -44.17 15.42
C PHE A 837 -2.13 -45.57 15.67
N PHE A 838 -3.40 -45.73 15.28
CA PHE A 838 -4.10 -47.00 15.19
C PHE A 838 -4.34 -47.39 13.71
N GLN A 839 -4.32 -48.69 13.40
CA GLN A 839 -4.57 -49.22 12.06
C GLN A 839 -5.83 -50.09 12.04
N TYR A 840 -6.92 -49.51 11.53
CA TYR A 840 -8.27 -50.09 11.59
C TYR A 840 -8.37 -51.53 11.06
N PHE A 841 -7.97 -51.77 9.81
CA PHE A 841 -8.08 -53.09 9.17
C PHE A 841 -7.31 -54.22 9.89
N SER A 842 -6.25 -53.89 10.64
CA SER A 842 -5.43 -54.88 11.35
C SER A 842 -5.64 -54.87 12.87
N GLY A 843 -6.44 -53.94 13.40
CA GLY A 843 -6.57 -53.69 14.84
C GLY A 843 -5.26 -53.29 15.54
N ALA A 844 -4.22 -52.91 14.78
CA ALA A 844 -2.87 -52.75 15.32
C ALA A 844 -2.61 -51.32 15.79
N ALA A 845 -2.20 -51.18 17.04
CA ALA A 845 -1.76 -49.91 17.63
C ALA A 845 -0.22 -49.80 17.65
N ASP A 846 0.31 -48.59 17.55
CA ASP A 846 1.70 -48.32 17.93
C ASP A 846 1.91 -48.58 19.45
N THR A 847 3.09 -49.09 19.81
CA THR A 847 3.38 -49.62 21.16
C THR A 847 3.84 -48.56 22.14
N ASN A 848 4.53 -47.54 21.65
CA ASN A 848 4.88 -46.35 22.42
C ASN A 848 3.81 -45.30 22.08
N ARG A 849 3.22 -44.69 23.11
CA ARG A 849 2.01 -43.86 22.97
C ARG A 849 2.20 -42.62 23.81
N THR A 850 3.16 -41.78 23.43
CA THR A 850 3.60 -40.69 24.30
C THR A 850 4.11 -39.53 23.48
N LEU A 851 3.39 -38.42 23.56
CA LEU A 851 3.81 -37.11 23.06
C LEU A 851 4.61 -36.40 24.14
N THR A 852 5.63 -35.65 23.75
CA THR A 852 6.44 -34.83 24.64
C THR A 852 6.45 -33.38 24.17
N VAL A 853 6.52 -32.47 25.14
CA VAL A 853 6.53 -31.02 24.90
C VAL A 853 7.71 -30.39 25.65
N SER A 854 8.40 -29.48 24.96
CA SER A 854 9.47 -28.64 25.53
C SER A 854 9.39 -27.22 24.95
N ILE A 855 10.07 -26.26 25.58
CA ILE A 855 10.09 -24.85 25.17
C ILE A 855 11.40 -24.49 24.47
N GLN A 856 11.30 -23.62 23.46
CA GLN A 856 12.39 -22.76 22.98
C GLN A 856 12.04 -21.30 23.29
N GLY A 857 13.00 -20.48 23.71
CA GLY A 857 12.74 -19.11 24.19
C GLY A 857 12.58 -19.04 25.71
N ALA A 858 11.83 -18.07 26.21
CA ALA A 858 11.57 -17.89 27.63
C ALA A 858 10.45 -18.80 28.18
N GLY A 859 10.25 -18.76 29.49
CA GLY A 859 9.19 -19.47 30.21
C GLY A 859 9.55 -20.89 30.66
N SER A 860 8.70 -21.45 31.51
CA SER A 860 8.85 -22.82 32.04
C SER A 860 7.54 -23.57 32.15
N ILE A 861 7.50 -24.80 31.65
CA ILE A 861 6.32 -25.69 31.70
C ILE A 861 6.14 -26.20 33.12
N GLU A 862 4.94 -26.02 33.70
CA GLU A 862 4.60 -26.57 35.01
C GLU A 862 4.58 -28.11 34.98
N GLY A 863 5.19 -28.74 36.00
CA GLY A 863 5.27 -30.20 36.11
C GLY A 863 6.28 -30.90 35.20
N ALA A 864 6.98 -30.17 34.31
CA ALA A 864 8.00 -30.74 33.44
C ALA A 864 9.23 -31.26 34.21
N GLN A 865 9.79 -32.39 33.76
CA GLN A 865 11.04 -32.94 34.28
C GLN A 865 12.16 -32.66 33.29
N ASN A 866 13.24 -32.03 33.75
CA ASN A 866 14.36 -31.58 32.91
C ASN A 866 13.94 -30.73 31.69
N GLY A 867 12.88 -29.91 31.84
CA GLY A 867 12.36 -29.06 30.76
C GLY A 867 11.44 -29.77 29.76
N VAL A 868 11.09 -31.04 29.99
CA VAL A 868 10.19 -31.82 29.13
C VAL A 868 8.96 -32.28 29.92
N LEU A 869 7.77 -32.03 29.38
CA LEU A 869 6.51 -32.61 29.84
C LEU A 869 6.11 -33.78 28.93
N SER A 870 5.52 -34.84 29.49
CA SER A 870 5.13 -36.06 28.74
C SER A 870 3.65 -36.35 28.91
N PHE A 871 2.96 -36.57 27.79
CA PHE A 871 1.55 -36.90 27.71
C PHE A 871 1.39 -38.35 27.22
N PRO A 872 0.97 -39.29 28.09
CA PRO A 872 0.59 -40.63 27.64
C PRO A 872 -0.73 -40.54 26.88
N LEU A 873 -0.75 -41.08 25.65
CA LEU A 873 -1.95 -41.12 24.80
C LEU A 873 -2.69 -42.43 25.05
N SER A 874 -3.96 -42.36 25.45
CA SER A 874 -4.76 -43.53 25.81
C SER A 874 -5.58 -44.07 24.65
N ARG A 875 -5.87 -43.24 23.62
CA ARG A 875 -6.69 -43.55 22.44
C ARG A 875 -5.87 -43.41 21.14
N GLY A 876 -6.30 -44.10 20.09
CA GLY A 876 -5.68 -44.01 18.76
C GLY A 876 -6.66 -43.91 17.57
N ASN A 877 -7.93 -43.90 17.91
CA ASN A 877 -9.14 -44.04 17.09
C ASN A 877 -10.21 -43.00 17.51
N ALA A 878 -9.80 -42.04 18.34
CA ALA A 878 -10.58 -40.91 18.84
C ALA A 878 -9.60 -39.83 19.32
N TRP A 879 -9.97 -38.56 19.19
CA TRP A 879 -9.19 -37.45 19.74
C TRP A 879 -9.22 -37.43 21.28
N GLU A 880 -8.11 -37.02 21.89
CA GLU A 880 -7.98 -36.72 23.32
C GLU A 880 -7.51 -35.27 23.47
N GLY A 881 -8.22 -34.47 24.26
CA GLY A 881 -7.83 -33.09 24.57
C GLY A 881 -6.83 -33.00 25.72
N PHE A 882 -5.76 -32.22 25.54
CA PHE A 882 -4.70 -32.00 26.52
C PHE A 882 -4.51 -30.52 26.82
N SER A 883 -4.00 -30.20 28.01
CA SER A 883 -3.52 -28.84 28.32
C SER A 883 -2.43 -28.82 29.39
N PHE A 884 -1.65 -27.72 29.41
CA PHE A 884 -0.62 -27.44 30.42
C PHE A 884 -0.42 -25.93 30.61
N THR A 885 0.18 -25.56 31.73
CA THR A 885 0.54 -24.17 32.07
C THR A 885 2.02 -23.92 31.81
N VAL A 886 2.32 -22.72 31.32
CA VAL A 886 3.65 -22.17 31.11
C VAL A 886 3.76 -20.89 31.93
N THR A 887 4.77 -20.79 32.77
CA THR A 887 5.01 -19.58 33.58
C THR A 887 6.08 -18.71 32.94
N GLY A 888 5.84 -17.39 32.84
CA GLY A 888 6.79 -16.40 32.33
C GLY A 888 7.20 -16.58 30.86
N ALA A 889 6.25 -16.94 29.99
CA ALA A 889 6.42 -16.89 28.54
C ALA A 889 6.58 -15.45 28.04
N ASP A 890 7.31 -15.24 26.95
CA ASP A 890 7.54 -13.95 26.28
C ASP A 890 7.38 -14.05 24.75
N ALA A 891 7.59 -12.94 24.04
CA ALA A 891 7.55 -12.86 22.58
C ALA A 891 8.50 -13.81 21.82
N THR A 892 9.46 -14.47 22.49
CA THR A 892 10.37 -15.45 21.91
C THR A 892 9.91 -16.90 22.10
N THR A 893 8.89 -17.12 22.93
CA THR A 893 8.46 -18.44 23.40
C THR A 893 7.81 -19.25 22.29
N ARG A 894 8.31 -20.48 22.09
CA ARG A 894 7.83 -21.48 21.14
C ARG A 894 7.74 -22.85 21.81
N PHE A 895 6.81 -23.67 21.35
CA PHE A 895 6.61 -25.04 21.82
C PHE A 895 7.13 -26.04 20.79
N VAL A 896 7.85 -27.05 21.27
CA VAL A 896 8.35 -28.16 20.45
C VAL A 896 7.59 -29.43 20.84
N PHE A 897 6.79 -29.94 19.91
CA PHE A 897 6.00 -31.16 20.04
C PHE A 897 6.72 -32.32 19.34
N ALA A 898 7.00 -33.39 20.06
CA ALA A 898 7.73 -34.55 19.54
C ALA A 898 7.28 -35.84 20.22
N PRO A 899 7.04 -36.96 19.50
CA PRO A 899 6.78 -38.23 20.15
C PRO A 899 8.04 -38.75 20.85
N ALA A 900 7.89 -39.36 22.03
CA ALA A 900 8.99 -39.75 22.92
C ALA A 900 10.06 -40.68 22.31
N THR A 901 9.76 -41.38 21.22
CA THR A 901 10.67 -42.35 20.58
C THR A 901 10.46 -42.40 19.06
N LYS A 902 11.55 -42.48 18.27
CA LYS A 902 11.51 -42.48 16.80
C LYS A 902 10.80 -43.65 16.11
N SER A 903 10.39 -44.70 16.83
CA SER A 903 9.78 -45.89 16.23
C SER A 903 8.60 -46.37 17.06
N LYS A 904 7.54 -46.79 16.35
CA LYS A 904 6.27 -47.23 16.94
C LYS A 904 5.69 -46.23 17.96
N ASN A 905 5.81 -44.93 17.66
CA ASN A 905 5.24 -43.81 18.42
C ASN A 905 4.83 -42.72 17.41
N ARG A 906 3.90 -43.04 16.52
CA ARG A 906 3.29 -42.04 15.64
C ARG A 906 2.12 -41.39 16.35
N VAL A 907 2.01 -40.07 16.22
CA VAL A 907 1.03 -39.23 16.92
C VAL A 907 0.33 -38.34 15.91
N GLN A 908 -0.99 -38.30 15.94
CA GLN A 908 -1.77 -37.26 15.28
C GLN A 908 -1.91 -36.07 16.24
N PHE A 909 -1.89 -34.85 15.73
CA PHE A 909 -1.88 -33.61 16.52
C PHE A 909 -2.73 -32.54 15.84
N ASP A 910 -3.62 -31.90 16.59
CA ASP A 910 -4.62 -30.96 16.10
C ASP A 910 -4.98 -29.87 17.15
N ASN A 911 -5.77 -28.86 16.76
CA ASN A 911 -6.44 -27.88 17.61
C ASN A 911 -5.55 -27.14 18.63
N PHE A 912 -4.38 -26.68 18.20
CA PHE A 912 -3.45 -25.95 19.07
C PHE A 912 -4.00 -24.57 19.48
N ARG A 913 -3.77 -24.21 20.74
CA ARG A 913 -4.24 -22.98 21.38
C ARG A 913 -3.26 -22.54 22.46
N ALA A 914 -2.84 -21.27 22.43
CA ALA A 914 -2.07 -20.60 23.48
C ALA A 914 -2.78 -19.31 23.92
N GLU A 915 -3.12 -19.21 25.20
CA GLU A 915 -3.91 -18.11 25.77
C GLU A 915 -3.40 -17.63 27.13
N SER A 916 -3.64 -16.36 27.43
CA SER A 916 -3.24 -15.71 28.68
C SER A 916 -4.02 -16.26 29.88
N LEU A 917 -3.29 -16.51 30.98
CA LEU A 917 -3.84 -16.78 32.31
C LEU A 917 -3.90 -15.54 33.20
N THR A 918 -3.21 -14.45 32.84
CA THR A 918 -3.40 -13.15 33.49
C THR A 918 -4.58 -12.39 32.85
N ARG A 919 -5.04 -11.32 33.50
CA ARG A 919 -6.20 -10.52 33.12
C ARG A 919 -5.85 -9.04 33.05
#